data_AF-A0A9D9P0U2-F1
#
_entry.id   AF-A0A9D9P0U2-F1
#
_cell.length_a   1.000
_cell.length_b   1.000
_cell.length_c   1.000
_cell.angle_alpha   90.00
_cell.angle_beta   90.00
_cell.angle_gamma   90.00
#
_symmetry.space_group_name_H-M   'P 1'
#
loop_
_entity.id
_entity.type
_entity.pdbx_description
1 polymer ?
#
loop_
_entity_poly.entity_id
_entity_poly.type
_entity_poly.pdbx_seq_one_letter_code
_entity_poly.pdbx_strand_id
1 'polypeptide(L)'
;MSIAEVVREVVTTRMPGQWLRRVVTGASVIVAGAVLVSVAAIFAYGWLQGDRIYPGVRVAGVDVGGLTVDEAAQRVTNALAALTNQEIVLTFQGAELALPVRELEPEWNAQVAVNQAHRVGRSGNLWRDSASWLAARLGLEVIPVPVTYRADRLEAAVRTLAERAARPPQDAFFTVDEDGSLYVAPAREGVGIDLGIARQSVEGALASGRVGRVELAPVTLPPTYTESDLEPLKPRVQALVGSPIVLTLDGESRWMISPPDLARLLTLTSHEGALRASFDRGKLEEYLSRIAGVVVAPAQDAHVRWNGSAFEVVPARPGAVLDVVATVNEFLVRVERGERTIPVQARPASPLITEAMADEARARAQALVDRGLTVRWPNGTRTLRGGELAALLTFEQRRQGENVVGLDVSIDRSTVRSLLEAIAPQIQRDARDAVLRYRDGKVIVVTPEQTGQRLDIEGSLIAFERAVRSGRSAVDLVVANVEPRVTSAMASQIRIRERISAGATYYGDSAPNRRHNVELAVQRVNGALVPPGEVFSFNGTVGAINLENGYKVGYGIIATDGRVQTVPSVGGGVCQVSTTVFHAAFWGGFPIVERNWHLYWIPLYGQPPSGLIGLDATVDTDYGLDFKFRNTTSDWIAVVAWADGSWVHVAIWGTKPNWRVLVDDPVVTNVVKADPTPVTREDPSLAPGEQVVVERARDGFSVAIRRRVYEGDRLIDDVTLRSTYQPSQNVTLVGPQPSPTPTETPEEGTPQPTEATTPVPEATPTPVP
;
A
#
# COMPACT_ATOMS: atom_id res chain seq x y z
N MET A 1 -1.18 -26.30 68.58
CA MET A 1 -1.66 -25.67 69.82
C MET A 1 -3.14 -25.44 69.64
N SER A 2 -3.96 -26.17 70.40
CA SER A 2 -5.39 -26.31 70.09
C SER A 2 -6.21 -25.23 70.80
N ILE A 3 -7.28 -24.76 70.16
CA ILE A 3 -8.30 -23.87 70.74
C ILE A 3 -8.95 -24.50 71.99
N ALA A 4 -8.79 -25.80 72.23
CA ALA A 4 -9.24 -26.47 73.44
C ALA A 4 -8.37 -26.19 74.69
N GLU A 5 -7.14 -25.69 74.52
CA GLU A 5 -6.27 -25.29 75.64
C GLU A 5 -6.58 -23.88 76.15
N VAL A 6 -7.10 -22.99 75.29
CA VAL A 6 -7.46 -21.60 75.64
C VAL A 6 -8.83 -21.51 76.34
N VAL A 7 -9.71 -22.48 76.13
CA VAL A 7 -11.04 -22.53 76.78
C VAL A 7 -10.98 -23.04 78.23
N ARG A 8 -9.83 -23.56 78.68
CA ARG A 8 -9.70 -24.13 80.03
C ARG A 8 -9.26 -23.10 81.10
N GLU A 9 -8.94 -21.86 80.72
CA GLU A 9 -8.33 -20.88 81.66
C GLU A 9 -9.15 -19.60 81.92
N VAL A 10 -10.34 -19.44 81.32
CA VAL A 10 -11.18 -18.26 81.58
C VAL A 10 -12.63 -18.67 81.78
N VAL A 11 -13.23 -18.19 82.87
CA VAL A 11 -14.62 -18.37 83.33
C VAL A 11 -14.86 -19.50 84.33
N THR A 12 -14.29 -19.34 85.53
CA THR A 12 -15.00 -19.62 86.79
C THR A 12 -15.04 -18.37 87.66
N THR A 13 -16.04 -17.50 87.45
CA THR A 13 -16.45 -16.54 88.49
C THR A 13 -17.97 -16.48 88.55
N ARG A 14 -18.49 -16.81 89.74
CA ARG A 14 -19.91 -16.83 90.10
C ARG A 14 -20.49 -15.41 90.01
N MET A 15 -21.54 -15.22 89.22
CA MET A 15 -22.51 -14.13 89.42
C MET A 15 -23.96 -14.66 89.30
N PRO A 16 -24.90 -14.19 90.15
CA PRO A 16 -26.18 -14.84 90.39
C PRO A 16 -27.21 -14.70 89.24
N GLY A 17 -27.28 -15.75 88.43
CA GLY A 17 -28.45 -16.47 87.89
C GLY A 17 -29.70 -15.76 87.36
N GLN A 18 -30.28 -14.77 88.04
CA GLN A 18 -31.64 -14.29 87.71
C GLN A 18 -31.66 -13.12 86.72
N TRP A 19 -30.72 -12.17 86.80
CA TRP A 19 -30.60 -11.08 85.83
C TRP A 19 -30.04 -11.59 84.50
N LEU A 20 -29.01 -12.44 84.57
CA LEU A 20 -28.48 -13.14 83.40
C LEU A 20 -29.55 -14.02 82.75
N ARG A 21 -30.38 -14.75 83.52
CA ARG A 21 -31.52 -15.47 82.94
C ARG A 21 -32.48 -14.53 82.22
N ARG A 22 -32.90 -13.39 82.79
CA ARG A 22 -33.85 -12.49 82.11
C ARG A 22 -33.27 -11.82 80.87
N VAL A 23 -31.99 -11.40 80.91
CA VAL A 23 -31.29 -10.85 79.74
C VAL A 23 -31.05 -11.93 78.69
N VAL A 24 -30.65 -13.14 79.09
CA VAL A 24 -30.47 -14.29 78.18
C VAL A 24 -31.81 -14.76 77.63
N THR A 25 -32.90 -14.75 78.39
CA THR A 25 -34.24 -15.16 77.92
C THR A 25 -34.82 -14.09 77.00
N GLY A 26 -34.69 -12.81 77.34
CA GLY A 26 -35.08 -11.69 76.47
C GLY A 26 -34.26 -11.65 75.18
N ALA A 27 -32.95 -11.81 75.27
CA ALA A 27 -32.06 -11.95 74.11
C ALA A 27 -32.38 -13.21 73.31
N SER A 28 -32.70 -14.34 73.95
CA SER A 28 -33.09 -15.58 73.26
C SER A 28 -34.43 -15.45 72.55
N VAL A 29 -35.40 -14.71 73.11
CA VAL A 29 -36.69 -14.41 72.45
C VAL A 29 -36.50 -13.44 71.30
N ILE A 30 -35.64 -12.43 71.44
CA ILE A 30 -35.28 -11.51 70.34
C ILE A 30 -34.54 -12.27 69.24
N VAL A 31 -33.58 -13.13 69.58
CA VAL A 31 -32.84 -13.97 68.63
C VAL A 31 -33.77 -14.99 67.97
N ALA A 32 -34.62 -15.68 68.74
CA ALA A 32 -35.59 -16.63 68.19
C ALA A 32 -36.60 -15.92 67.29
N GLY A 33 -37.10 -14.75 67.69
CA GLY A 33 -37.98 -13.90 66.87
C GLY A 33 -37.29 -13.41 65.60
N ALA A 34 -36.04 -12.95 65.69
CA ALA A 34 -35.24 -12.54 64.53
C ALA A 34 -34.94 -13.72 63.59
N VAL A 35 -34.68 -14.92 64.11
CA VAL A 35 -34.53 -16.14 63.32
C VAL A 35 -35.85 -16.51 62.64
N LEU A 36 -36.98 -16.44 63.35
CA LEU A 36 -38.30 -16.75 62.79
C LEU A 36 -38.69 -15.76 61.69
N VAL A 37 -38.42 -14.47 61.89
CA VAL A 37 -38.61 -13.42 60.87
C VAL A 37 -37.67 -13.63 59.69
N SER A 38 -36.42 -14.01 59.93
CA SER A 38 -35.45 -14.28 58.86
C SER A 38 -35.84 -15.53 58.05
N VAL A 39 -36.27 -16.60 58.71
CA VAL A 39 -36.79 -17.81 58.06
C VAL A 39 -38.07 -17.50 57.28
N ALA A 40 -38.98 -16.72 57.85
CA ALA A 40 -40.19 -16.27 57.16
C ALA A 40 -39.87 -15.37 55.95
N ALA A 41 -38.86 -14.49 56.05
CA ALA A 41 -38.41 -13.64 54.96
C ALA A 41 -37.72 -14.44 53.85
N ILE A 42 -36.93 -15.46 54.19
CA ILE A 42 -36.30 -16.41 53.25
C ILE A 42 -37.38 -17.22 52.52
N PHE A 43 -38.37 -17.75 53.24
CA PHE A 43 -39.52 -18.43 52.64
C PHE A 43 -40.36 -17.50 51.75
N ALA A 44 -40.66 -16.30 52.23
CA ALA A 44 -41.39 -15.29 51.46
C ALA A 44 -40.61 -14.90 50.19
N TYR A 45 -39.29 -14.75 50.28
CA TYR A 45 -38.43 -14.47 49.12
C TYR A 45 -38.43 -15.62 48.10
N GLY A 46 -38.37 -16.87 48.57
CA GLY A 46 -38.49 -18.04 47.70
C GLY A 46 -39.85 -18.12 47.01
N TRP A 47 -40.93 -17.80 47.72
CA TRP A 47 -42.31 -17.85 47.24
C TRP A 47 -42.66 -16.70 46.28
N LEU A 48 -42.19 -15.48 46.57
CA LEU A 48 -42.46 -14.27 45.78
C LEU A 48 -41.87 -14.31 44.36
N GLN A 49 -40.83 -15.12 44.14
CA GLN A 49 -40.15 -15.19 42.84
C GLN A 49 -40.81 -16.13 41.83
N GLY A 50 -41.76 -16.99 42.26
CA GLY A 50 -42.49 -17.90 41.38
C GLY A 50 -41.60 -18.66 40.40
N ASP A 51 -41.96 -18.61 39.11
CA ASP A 51 -41.28 -19.29 37.99
C ASP A 51 -40.08 -18.51 37.39
N ARG A 52 -39.62 -17.44 38.07
CA ARG A 52 -38.47 -16.62 37.60
C ARG A 52 -37.15 -17.14 38.16
N ILE A 53 -36.08 -17.04 37.40
CA ILE A 53 -34.72 -17.39 37.86
C ILE A 53 -34.30 -16.42 38.96
N TYR A 54 -33.61 -16.91 40.01
CA TYR A 54 -33.22 -16.04 41.11
C TYR A 54 -32.24 -14.93 40.66
N PRO A 55 -32.40 -13.69 41.15
CA PRO A 55 -31.50 -12.59 40.85
C PRO A 55 -30.01 -12.92 41.11
N GLY A 56 -29.14 -12.62 40.15
CA GLY A 56 -27.70 -12.85 40.23
C GLY A 56 -27.20 -14.14 39.56
N VAL A 57 -28.10 -15.07 39.19
CA VAL A 57 -27.70 -16.27 38.43
C VAL A 57 -27.30 -15.89 37.01
N ARG A 58 -26.16 -16.43 36.56
CA ARG A 58 -25.62 -16.17 35.23
C ARG A 58 -25.46 -17.45 34.41
N VAL A 59 -25.70 -17.35 33.11
CA VAL A 59 -25.50 -18.46 32.15
C VAL A 59 -24.52 -17.97 31.08
N ALA A 60 -23.38 -18.65 30.94
CA ALA A 60 -22.28 -18.24 30.05
C ALA A 60 -21.91 -16.74 30.19
N GLY A 61 -21.91 -16.22 31.42
CA GLY A 61 -21.64 -14.81 31.74
C GLY A 61 -22.81 -13.84 31.55
N VAL A 62 -23.93 -14.27 30.96
CA VAL A 62 -25.15 -13.48 30.75
C VAL A 62 -26.00 -13.52 32.02
N ASP A 63 -26.42 -12.35 32.52
CA ASP A 63 -27.33 -12.26 33.66
C ASP A 63 -28.76 -12.66 33.26
N VAL A 64 -29.26 -13.74 33.87
CA VAL A 64 -30.59 -14.30 33.64
C VAL A 64 -31.51 -14.12 34.85
N GLY A 65 -31.02 -13.50 35.91
CA GLY A 65 -31.77 -13.29 37.15
C GLY A 65 -33.03 -12.44 36.94
N GLY A 66 -34.14 -12.84 37.56
CA GLY A 66 -35.44 -12.17 37.49
C GLY A 66 -36.24 -12.46 36.21
N LEU A 67 -35.68 -13.21 35.24
CA LEU A 67 -36.35 -13.59 34.01
C LEU A 67 -37.07 -14.94 34.16
N THR A 68 -38.12 -15.17 33.38
CA THR A 68 -38.67 -16.52 33.17
C THR A 68 -37.68 -17.39 32.38
N VAL A 69 -37.88 -18.71 32.41
CA VAL A 69 -37.03 -19.66 31.67
C VAL A 69 -36.97 -19.31 30.17
N ASP A 70 -38.10 -18.97 29.55
CA ASP A 70 -38.14 -18.66 28.11
C ASP A 70 -37.47 -17.32 27.78
N GLU A 71 -37.71 -16.28 28.59
CA GLU A 71 -37.05 -14.97 28.44
C GLU A 71 -35.53 -15.09 28.63
N ALA A 72 -35.09 -15.90 29.60
CA ALA A 72 -33.69 -16.17 29.85
C ALA A 72 -33.04 -16.97 28.72
N ALA A 73 -33.72 -17.99 28.18
CA ALA A 73 -33.25 -18.76 27.04
C ALA A 73 -33.07 -17.88 25.81
N GLN A 74 -34.04 -17.01 25.51
CA GLN A 74 -33.93 -16.06 24.40
C GLN A 74 -32.77 -15.08 24.60
N ARG A 75 -32.59 -14.55 25.82
CA ARG A 75 -31.51 -13.61 26.13
C ARG A 75 -30.12 -14.26 25.98
N VAL A 76 -29.96 -15.48 26.47
CA VAL A 76 -28.72 -16.26 26.34
C VAL A 76 -28.45 -16.58 24.88
N THR A 77 -29.44 -17.05 24.12
CA THR A 77 -29.32 -17.32 22.68
C THR A 77 -28.87 -16.09 21.90
N ASN A 78 -29.48 -14.92 22.16
CA ASN A 78 -29.10 -13.67 21.50
C ASN A 78 -27.66 -13.24 21.83
N ALA A 79 -27.24 -13.42 23.09
CA ALA A 79 -25.88 -13.10 23.51
C ALA A 79 -24.84 -14.06 22.92
N LEU A 80 -25.14 -15.35 22.81
CA LEU A 80 -24.25 -16.35 22.21
C LEU A 80 -24.19 -16.21 20.68
N ALA A 81 -25.29 -15.80 20.02
CA ALA A 81 -25.28 -15.47 18.60
C ALA A 81 -24.33 -14.31 18.25
N ALA A 82 -24.10 -13.38 19.18
CA ALA A 82 -23.10 -12.34 19.01
C ALA A 82 -21.65 -12.88 19.04
N LEU A 83 -21.40 -14.04 19.67
CA LEU A 83 -20.09 -14.70 19.69
C LEU A 83 -19.75 -15.34 18.34
N THR A 84 -20.74 -15.74 17.54
CA THR A 84 -20.54 -16.30 16.19
C THR A 84 -19.77 -15.34 15.28
N ASN A 85 -19.89 -14.03 15.50
CA ASN A 85 -19.20 -13.00 14.72
C ASN A 85 -17.79 -12.66 15.24
N GLN A 86 -17.31 -13.35 16.28
CA GLN A 86 -15.99 -13.14 16.87
C GLN A 86 -15.02 -14.27 16.47
N GLU A 87 -13.76 -14.15 16.87
CA GLU A 87 -12.69 -15.09 16.57
C GLU A 87 -12.09 -15.65 17.87
N ILE A 88 -11.72 -16.94 17.85
CA ILE A 88 -10.90 -17.58 18.87
C ILE A 88 -9.46 -17.57 18.39
N VAL A 89 -8.55 -17.01 19.17
CA VAL A 89 -7.11 -17.00 18.83
C VAL A 89 -6.44 -18.18 19.51
N LEU A 90 -6.13 -19.22 18.73
CA LEU A 90 -5.36 -20.37 19.22
C LEU A 90 -3.88 -19.99 19.27
N THR A 91 -3.21 -20.24 20.40
CA THR A 91 -1.78 -19.96 20.54
C THR A 91 -1.00 -21.19 20.95
N PHE A 92 0.12 -21.44 20.28
CA PHE A 92 1.00 -22.57 20.53
C PHE A 92 2.46 -22.18 20.27
N GLN A 93 3.33 -22.30 21.28
CA GLN A 93 4.77 -22.02 21.17
C GLN A 93 5.08 -20.66 20.49
N GLY A 94 4.27 -19.63 20.78
CA GLY A 94 4.42 -18.28 20.20
C GLY A 94 3.79 -18.07 18.82
N ALA A 95 3.33 -19.12 18.13
CA ALA A 95 2.49 -18.98 16.95
C ALA A 95 1.03 -18.73 17.33
N GLU A 96 0.36 -17.89 16.54
CA GLU A 96 -1.06 -17.56 16.72
C GLU A 96 -1.85 -17.91 15.45
N LEU A 97 -3.09 -18.36 15.64
CA LEU A 97 -4.05 -18.58 14.56
C LEU A 97 -5.44 -18.12 15.01
N ALA A 98 -5.99 -17.12 14.32
CA ALA A 98 -7.36 -16.68 14.50
C ALA A 98 -8.32 -17.63 13.77
N LEU A 99 -9.25 -18.22 14.53
CA LEU A 99 -10.28 -19.12 14.05
C LEU A 99 -11.66 -18.46 14.26
N PRO A 100 -12.34 -18.01 13.19
CA PRO A 100 -13.67 -17.43 13.30
C PRO A 100 -14.66 -18.43 13.92
N VAL A 101 -15.39 -18.00 14.95
CA VAL A 101 -16.31 -18.87 15.71
C VAL A 101 -17.41 -19.43 14.79
N ARG A 102 -17.85 -18.64 13.78
CA ARG A 102 -18.77 -19.09 12.75
C ARG A 102 -18.32 -20.33 11.98
N GLU A 103 -17.01 -20.55 11.82
CA GLU A 103 -16.48 -21.71 11.07
C GLU A 103 -16.59 -23.01 11.86
N LEU A 104 -16.70 -22.92 13.20
CA LEU A 104 -16.95 -24.07 14.06
C LEU A 104 -18.42 -24.50 14.04
N GLU A 105 -19.32 -23.71 13.46
CA GLU A 105 -20.78 -23.93 13.44
C GLU A 105 -21.31 -24.35 14.83
N PRO A 106 -21.07 -23.55 15.90
CA PRO A 106 -21.44 -23.95 17.25
C PRO A 106 -22.95 -23.92 17.46
N GLU A 107 -23.49 -25.01 18.00
CA GLU A 107 -24.87 -25.13 18.46
C GLU A 107 -24.89 -25.14 19.99
N TRP A 108 -25.29 -24.03 20.59
CA TRP A 108 -25.44 -23.88 22.03
C TRP A 108 -26.84 -24.27 22.49
N ASN A 109 -26.92 -25.19 23.45
CA ASN A 109 -28.18 -25.57 24.07
C ASN A 109 -28.53 -24.65 25.26
N ALA A 110 -28.96 -23.43 24.94
CA ALA A 110 -29.34 -22.43 25.94
C ALA A 110 -30.48 -22.93 26.86
N GLN A 111 -31.44 -23.69 26.33
CA GLN A 111 -32.57 -24.20 27.10
C GLN A 111 -32.13 -25.13 28.24
N VAL A 112 -31.18 -26.03 27.99
CA VAL A 112 -30.66 -26.94 29.01
C VAL A 112 -29.95 -26.17 30.12
N ALA A 113 -29.11 -25.19 29.75
CA ALA A 113 -28.38 -24.37 30.72
C ALA A 113 -29.31 -23.48 31.55
N VAL A 114 -30.33 -22.90 30.93
CA VAL A 114 -31.32 -22.05 31.60
C VAL A 114 -32.26 -22.86 32.49
N ASN A 115 -32.65 -24.07 32.09
CA ASN A 115 -33.37 -25.00 32.98
C ASN A 115 -32.54 -25.37 34.21
N GLN A 116 -31.22 -25.54 34.05
CA GLN A 116 -30.31 -25.72 35.17
C GLN A 116 -30.22 -24.46 36.04
N ALA A 117 -30.19 -23.27 35.43
CA ALA A 117 -30.20 -21.99 36.14
C ALA A 117 -31.46 -21.77 36.95
N HIS A 118 -32.62 -22.20 36.43
CA HIS A 118 -33.87 -22.16 37.15
C HIS A 118 -33.85 -23.09 38.39
N ARG A 119 -33.15 -24.22 38.35
CA ARG A 119 -33.04 -25.13 39.52
C ARG A 119 -32.11 -24.62 40.62
N VAL A 120 -31.26 -23.63 40.34
CA VAL A 120 -30.37 -23.02 41.35
C VAL A 120 -31.21 -22.48 42.50
N GLY A 121 -30.86 -22.87 43.73
CA GLY A 121 -31.57 -22.42 44.92
C GLY A 121 -33.00 -22.95 45.06
N ARG A 122 -33.34 -24.05 44.37
CA ARG A 122 -34.62 -24.78 44.47
C ARG A 122 -34.42 -26.26 44.81
N SER A 123 -33.42 -26.58 45.64
CA SER A 123 -33.08 -27.96 46.02
C SER A 123 -34.02 -28.54 47.08
N GLY A 124 -34.83 -27.70 47.74
CA GLY A 124 -35.72 -28.10 48.84
C GLY A 124 -35.02 -28.13 50.20
N ASN A 125 -33.77 -27.69 50.28
CA ASN A 125 -32.99 -27.57 51.51
C ASN A 125 -32.63 -26.10 51.75
N LEU A 126 -33.27 -25.49 52.75
CA LEU A 126 -33.15 -24.07 53.06
C LEU A 126 -31.70 -23.59 53.25
N TRP A 127 -30.81 -24.42 53.81
CA TRP A 127 -29.41 -24.05 54.01
C TRP A 127 -28.64 -23.98 52.70
N ARG A 128 -28.85 -24.96 51.80
CA ARG A 128 -28.22 -24.98 50.46
C ARG A 128 -28.80 -23.91 49.56
N ASP A 129 -30.12 -23.75 49.59
CA ASP A 129 -30.82 -22.76 48.75
C ASP A 129 -30.43 -21.33 49.15
N SER A 130 -30.34 -21.04 50.46
CA SER A 130 -29.85 -19.74 50.95
C SER A 130 -28.39 -19.47 50.56
N ALA A 131 -27.53 -20.50 50.57
CA ALA A 131 -26.14 -20.38 50.13
C ALA A 131 -26.04 -20.13 48.62
N SER A 132 -26.82 -20.83 47.80
CA SER A 132 -26.90 -20.60 46.34
C SER A 132 -27.45 -19.22 46.00
N TRP A 133 -28.43 -18.70 46.75
CA TRP A 133 -28.93 -17.34 46.54
C TRP A 133 -27.87 -16.28 46.86
N LEU A 134 -27.09 -16.49 47.92
CA LEU A 134 -25.97 -15.61 48.27
C LEU A 134 -24.85 -15.69 47.22
N ALA A 135 -24.49 -16.89 46.78
CA ALA A 135 -23.48 -17.13 45.74
C ALA A 135 -23.89 -16.48 44.41
N ALA A 136 -25.14 -16.66 43.99
CA ALA A 136 -25.70 -15.99 42.82
C ALA A 136 -25.61 -14.46 42.95
N ARG A 137 -25.94 -13.89 44.11
CA ARG A 137 -25.90 -12.43 44.32
C ARG A 137 -24.48 -11.85 44.35
N LEU A 138 -23.49 -12.68 44.70
CA LEU A 138 -22.07 -12.37 44.58
C LEU A 138 -21.52 -12.63 43.17
N GLY A 139 -22.36 -13.07 42.22
CA GLY A 139 -21.99 -13.38 40.84
C GLY A 139 -21.14 -14.65 40.68
N LEU A 140 -21.13 -15.52 41.70
CA LEU A 140 -20.33 -16.75 41.73
C LEU A 140 -21.03 -17.94 41.06
N GLU A 141 -22.35 -17.84 40.84
CA GLU A 141 -23.12 -18.90 40.19
C GLU A 141 -23.19 -18.68 38.66
N VAL A 142 -22.21 -19.22 37.94
CA VAL A 142 -22.14 -19.17 36.47
C VAL A 142 -22.31 -20.57 35.90
N ILE A 143 -23.37 -20.77 35.13
CA ILE A 143 -23.68 -22.06 34.50
C ILE A 143 -23.15 -22.06 33.06
N PRO A 144 -22.29 -23.03 32.69
CA PRO A 144 -21.83 -23.16 31.31
C PRO A 144 -22.96 -23.64 30.40
N VAL A 145 -22.89 -23.27 29.13
CA VAL A 145 -23.86 -23.70 28.12
C VAL A 145 -23.28 -24.87 27.34
N PRO A 146 -23.95 -26.04 27.32
CA PRO A 146 -23.53 -27.16 26.47
C PRO A 146 -23.46 -26.72 25.01
N VAL A 147 -22.35 -27.03 24.33
CA VAL A 147 -22.10 -26.64 22.95
C VAL A 147 -21.68 -27.87 22.14
N THR A 148 -22.24 -28.02 20.94
CA THR A 148 -21.74 -28.96 19.93
C THR A 148 -21.18 -28.16 18.77
N TYR A 149 -20.15 -28.68 18.09
CA TYR A 149 -19.45 -27.97 17.03
C TYR A 149 -18.76 -28.94 16.07
N ARG A 150 -18.30 -28.41 14.93
CA ARG A 150 -17.59 -29.14 13.88
C ARG A 150 -16.13 -29.44 14.25
N ALA A 151 -15.88 -30.65 14.75
CA ALA A 151 -14.56 -31.09 15.21
C ALA A 151 -13.50 -31.14 14.08
N ASP A 152 -13.92 -31.38 12.84
CA ASP A 152 -13.07 -31.39 11.64
C ASP A 152 -12.43 -30.02 11.36
N ARG A 153 -13.17 -28.94 11.63
CA ARG A 153 -12.73 -27.56 11.44
C ARG A 153 -11.66 -27.17 12.46
N LEU A 154 -11.89 -27.51 13.72
CA LEU A 154 -10.89 -27.31 14.77
C LEU A 154 -9.62 -28.13 14.50
N GLU A 155 -9.75 -29.38 14.06
CA GLU A 155 -8.61 -30.23 13.73
C GLU A 155 -7.77 -29.67 12.59
N ALA A 156 -8.41 -29.13 11.55
CA ALA A 156 -7.69 -28.45 10.47
C ALA A 156 -6.92 -27.23 10.98
N ALA A 157 -7.53 -26.41 11.84
CA ALA A 157 -6.89 -25.25 12.43
C ALA A 157 -5.69 -25.64 13.34
N VAL A 158 -5.86 -26.65 14.19
CA VAL A 158 -4.79 -27.17 15.05
C VAL A 158 -3.64 -27.74 14.21
N ARG A 159 -3.92 -28.44 13.11
CA ARG A 159 -2.89 -28.94 12.19
C ARG A 159 -2.10 -27.80 11.55
N THR A 160 -2.76 -26.77 11.04
CA THR A 160 -2.08 -25.58 10.49
C THR A 160 -1.24 -24.87 11.54
N LEU A 161 -1.70 -24.81 12.78
CA LEU A 161 -0.92 -24.23 13.88
C LEU A 161 0.29 -25.11 14.24
N ALA A 162 0.12 -26.43 14.25
CA ALA A 162 1.21 -27.40 14.46
C ALA A 162 2.27 -27.31 13.36
N GLU A 163 1.89 -27.20 12.08
CA GLU A 163 2.85 -27.04 10.97
C GLU A 163 3.77 -25.82 11.14
N ARG A 164 3.30 -24.77 11.82
CA ARG A 164 4.06 -23.52 12.04
C ARG A 164 5.03 -23.60 13.22
N ALA A 165 4.69 -24.34 14.27
CA ALA A 165 5.37 -24.24 15.56
C ALA A 165 5.66 -25.57 16.27
N ALA A 166 5.13 -26.70 15.78
CA ALA A 166 5.52 -28.02 16.25
C ALA A 166 6.92 -28.38 15.73
N ARG A 167 7.61 -29.22 16.50
CA ARG A 167 8.88 -29.82 16.11
C ARG A 167 8.67 -31.33 15.97
N PRO A 168 8.79 -31.92 14.78
CA PRO A 168 8.64 -33.36 14.64
C PRO A 168 9.73 -34.09 15.44
N PRO A 169 9.44 -35.29 15.98
CA PRO A 169 10.47 -36.12 16.57
C PRO A 169 11.48 -36.54 15.50
N GLN A 170 12.71 -36.82 15.93
CA GLN A 170 13.75 -37.34 15.07
C GLN A 170 14.15 -38.71 15.58
N ASP A 171 13.98 -39.71 14.73
CA ASP A 171 14.39 -41.08 15.01
C ASP A 171 15.92 -41.17 15.14
N ALA A 172 16.38 -42.13 15.94
CA ALA A 172 17.77 -42.55 15.89
C ALA A 172 18.09 -43.04 14.46
N PHE A 173 19.31 -42.78 14.00
CA PHE A 173 19.75 -43.21 12.68
C PHE A 173 21.22 -43.60 12.68
N PHE A 174 21.62 -44.41 11.70
CA PHE A 174 23.01 -44.80 11.51
C PHE A 174 23.81 -43.70 10.85
N THR A 175 24.99 -43.42 11.41
CA THR A 175 25.97 -42.50 10.83
C THR A 175 27.36 -43.13 10.92
N VAL A 176 28.22 -42.75 9.99
CA VAL A 176 29.57 -43.27 9.87
C VAL A 176 30.52 -42.08 9.85
N ASP A 177 31.55 -42.12 10.68
CA ASP A 177 32.61 -41.11 10.66
C ASP A 177 33.57 -41.33 9.48
N GLU A 178 34.44 -40.36 9.20
CA GLU A 178 35.40 -40.43 8.08
C GLU A 178 36.38 -41.59 8.18
N ASP A 179 36.59 -42.13 9.39
CA ASP A 179 37.42 -43.30 9.67
C ASP A 179 36.70 -44.65 9.42
N GLY A 180 35.41 -44.63 9.06
CA GLY A 180 34.58 -45.82 8.83
C GLY A 180 33.91 -46.38 10.08
N SER A 181 34.01 -45.69 11.22
CA SER A 181 33.37 -46.09 12.48
C SER A 181 31.87 -45.80 12.46
N LEU A 182 31.05 -46.85 12.62
CA LEU A 182 29.59 -46.74 12.69
C LEU A 182 29.13 -46.44 14.12
N TYR A 183 28.25 -45.45 14.27
CA TYR A 183 27.52 -45.18 15.50
C TYR A 183 26.06 -44.84 15.19
N VAL A 184 25.25 -44.92 16.25
CA VAL A 184 23.84 -44.54 16.20
C VAL A 184 23.74 -43.13 16.73
N ALA A 185 23.31 -42.19 15.87
CA ALA A 185 23.00 -40.85 16.30
C ALA A 185 21.75 -40.89 17.19
N PRO A 186 21.74 -40.19 18.33
CA PRO A 186 20.67 -40.31 19.30
C PRO A 186 19.36 -39.75 18.78
N ALA A 187 18.26 -40.37 19.19
CA ALA A 187 16.92 -39.90 18.87
C ALA A 187 16.61 -38.60 19.63
N ARG A 188 15.76 -37.75 19.06
CA ARG A 188 15.32 -36.50 19.70
C ARG A 188 13.82 -36.43 19.76
N GLU A 189 13.29 -36.18 20.95
CA GLU A 189 11.87 -35.98 21.14
C GLU A 189 11.37 -34.74 20.39
N GLY A 190 10.17 -34.87 19.83
CA GLY A 190 9.44 -33.77 19.21
C GLY A 190 8.57 -33.04 20.22
N VAL A 191 8.00 -31.92 19.78
CA VAL A 191 6.99 -31.16 20.52
C VAL A 191 5.80 -30.96 19.60
N GLY A 192 4.63 -31.41 20.02
CA GLY A 192 3.39 -31.33 19.26
C GLY A 192 2.23 -30.79 20.08
N ILE A 193 1.04 -30.90 19.49
CA ILE A 193 -0.23 -30.51 20.10
C ILE A 193 -1.06 -31.78 20.24
N ASP A 194 -1.57 -32.05 21.45
CA ASP A 194 -2.56 -33.10 21.65
C ASP A 194 -3.94 -32.57 21.25
N LEU A 195 -4.54 -33.21 20.24
CA LEU A 195 -5.82 -32.78 19.69
C LEU A 195 -6.97 -32.92 20.69
N GLY A 196 -6.92 -33.91 21.58
CA GLY A 196 -7.93 -34.10 22.62
C GLY A 196 -7.90 -32.99 23.66
N ILE A 197 -6.71 -32.63 24.13
CA ILE A 197 -6.52 -31.50 25.06
C ILE A 197 -6.93 -30.18 24.38
N ALA A 198 -6.55 -29.98 23.11
CA ALA A 198 -6.94 -28.78 22.36
C ALA A 198 -8.46 -28.65 22.21
N ARG A 199 -9.16 -29.76 21.91
CA ARG A 199 -10.63 -29.80 21.86
C ARG A 199 -11.26 -29.38 23.19
N GLN A 200 -10.76 -29.92 24.30
CA GLN A 200 -11.27 -29.58 25.63
C GLN A 200 -11.10 -28.09 25.96
N SER A 201 -9.95 -27.50 25.63
CA SER A 201 -9.69 -26.07 25.86
C SER A 201 -10.63 -25.16 25.05
N VAL A 202 -10.87 -25.49 23.79
CA VAL A 202 -11.77 -24.72 22.91
C VAL A 202 -13.24 -24.90 23.31
N GLU A 203 -13.65 -26.11 23.66
CA GLU A 203 -15.01 -26.38 24.16
C GLU A 203 -15.29 -25.62 25.45
N GLY A 204 -14.34 -25.58 26.38
CA GLY A 204 -14.46 -24.79 27.62
C GLY A 204 -14.63 -23.29 27.35
N ALA A 205 -13.88 -22.74 26.39
CA ALA A 205 -14.00 -21.34 25.99
C ALA A 205 -15.40 -21.04 25.42
N LEU A 206 -15.87 -21.87 24.48
CA LEU A 206 -17.19 -21.74 23.86
C LEU A 206 -18.35 -21.91 24.86
N ALA A 207 -18.25 -22.87 25.78
CA ALA A 207 -19.27 -23.15 26.79
C ALA A 207 -19.38 -22.03 27.85
N SER A 208 -18.29 -21.31 28.10
CA SER A 208 -18.24 -20.20 29.05
C SER A 208 -18.78 -18.87 28.51
N GLY A 209 -19.03 -18.78 27.20
CA GLY A 209 -19.45 -17.55 26.52
C GLY A 209 -18.35 -16.50 26.38
N ARG A 210 -17.08 -16.89 26.55
CA ARG A 210 -15.91 -16.01 26.41
C ARG A 210 -15.02 -16.54 25.29
N VAL A 211 -15.06 -15.88 24.15
CA VAL A 211 -14.16 -16.14 23.01
C VAL A 211 -12.99 -15.16 23.06
N GLY A 212 -11.78 -15.67 22.91
CA GLY A 212 -10.54 -14.93 23.12
C GLY A 212 -9.33 -15.80 22.83
N ARG A 213 -8.21 -15.57 23.55
CA ARG A 213 -6.99 -16.34 23.37
C ARG A 213 -7.08 -17.68 24.12
N VAL A 214 -6.85 -18.78 23.41
CA VAL A 214 -6.77 -20.15 23.96
C VAL A 214 -5.37 -20.69 23.75
N GLU A 215 -4.63 -20.85 24.83
CA GLU A 215 -3.27 -21.38 24.81
C GLU A 215 -3.30 -22.91 24.84
N LEU A 216 -2.68 -23.54 23.83
CA LEU A 216 -2.59 -24.98 23.70
C LEU A 216 -1.31 -25.49 24.36
N ALA A 217 -1.45 -26.45 25.28
CA ALA A 217 -0.31 -27.01 26.00
C ALA A 217 0.54 -27.90 25.08
N PRO A 218 1.89 -27.77 25.11
CA PRO A 218 2.77 -28.65 24.37
C PRO A 218 2.80 -30.06 24.95
N VAL A 219 2.80 -31.04 24.05
CA VAL A 219 3.05 -32.45 24.38
C VAL A 219 4.32 -32.94 23.73
N THR A 220 5.04 -33.79 24.45
CA THR A 220 6.25 -34.44 23.94
C THR A 220 5.86 -35.57 22.98
N LEU A 221 6.43 -35.57 21.78
CA LEU A 221 6.25 -36.63 20.80
C LEU A 221 7.48 -37.56 20.84
N PRO A 222 7.33 -38.84 21.20
CA PRO A 222 8.46 -39.77 21.21
C PRO A 222 8.91 -40.10 19.77
N PRO A 223 10.21 -40.38 19.56
CA PRO A 223 10.70 -40.93 18.30
C PRO A 223 10.18 -42.34 18.05
N THR A 224 10.11 -42.74 16.79
CA THR A 224 9.70 -44.09 16.35
C THR A 224 10.79 -45.11 16.64
N TYR A 225 12.05 -44.73 16.43
CA TYR A 225 13.21 -45.58 16.70
C TYR A 225 14.16 -44.89 17.67
N THR A 226 14.58 -45.64 18.68
CA THR A 226 15.57 -45.25 19.67
C THR A 226 16.91 -45.92 19.40
N GLU A 227 17.93 -45.51 20.13
CA GLU A 227 19.27 -46.09 20.08
C GLU A 227 19.24 -47.58 20.42
N SER A 228 18.43 -47.98 21.41
CA SER A 228 18.27 -49.38 21.79
C SER A 228 17.65 -50.24 20.70
N ASP A 229 16.79 -49.67 19.85
CA ASP A 229 16.17 -50.39 18.74
C ASP A 229 17.17 -50.65 17.60
N LEU A 230 18.13 -49.74 17.43
CA LEU A 230 19.13 -49.80 16.36
C LEU A 230 20.41 -50.54 16.75
N GLU A 231 20.74 -50.60 18.04
CA GLU A 231 21.96 -51.25 18.54
C GLU A 231 22.16 -52.69 18.01
N PRO A 232 21.12 -53.57 17.97
CA PRO A 232 21.27 -54.93 17.45
C PRO A 232 21.58 -55.00 15.96
N LEU A 233 21.31 -53.94 15.19
CA LEU A 233 21.52 -53.91 13.74
C LEU A 233 22.93 -53.46 13.35
N LYS A 234 23.72 -52.92 14.29
CA LYS A 234 25.07 -52.39 14.03
C LYS A 234 25.97 -53.35 13.24
N PRO A 235 26.08 -54.66 13.55
CA PRO A 235 26.95 -55.56 12.79
C PRO A 235 26.53 -55.68 11.32
N ARG A 236 25.23 -55.75 11.05
CA ARG A 236 24.70 -55.82 9.69
C ARG A 236 24.91 -54.51 8.95
N VAL A 237 24.66 -53.38 9.60
CA VAL A 237 24.86 -52.05 9.01
C VAL A 237 26.34 -51.81 8.73
N GLN A 238 27.25 -52.13 9.65
CA GLN A 238 28.70 -52.05 9.41
C GLN A 238 29.10 -52.88 8.18
N ALA A 239 28.54 -54.08 8.03
CA ALA A 239 28.77 -54.91 6.85
C ALA A 239 28.19 -54.31 5.56
N LEU A 240 27.22 -53.39 5.60
CA LEU A 240 26.69 -52.72 4.41
C LEU A 240 27.43 -51.42 4.10
N VAL A 241 27.76 -50.61 5.10
CA VAL A 241 28.22 -49.22 4.90
C VAL A 241 29.67 -48.97 5.34
N GLY A 242 30.29 -49.87 6.09
CA GLY A 242 31.61 -49.67 6.70
C GLY A 242 32.80 -49.61 5.72
N SER A 243 32.56 -49.70 4.42
CA SER A 243 33.58 -49.50 3.39
C SER A 243 32.94 -48.86 2.17
N PRO A 244 33.68 -47.96 1.47
CA PRO A 244 33.15 -47.30 0.29
C PRO A 244 32.80 -48.31 -0.82
N ILE A 245 31.83 -47.95 -1.65
CA ILE A 245 31.48 -48.70 -2.85
C ILE A 245 31.96 -47.91 -4.07
N VAL A 246 32.73 -48.57 -4.93
CA VAL A 246 33.25 -47.99 -6.16
C VAL A 246 32.35 -48.36 -7.32
N LEU A 247 31.85 -47.34 -8.00
CA LEU A 247 31.12 -47.47 -9.26
C LEU A 247 32.11 -47.46 -10.43
N THR A 248 32.05 -48.48 -11.27
CA THR A 248 32.95 -48.61 -12.43
C THR A 248 32.17 -48.57 -13.74
N LEU A 249 32.79 -48.00 -14.77
CA LEU A 249 32.30 -48.05 -16.15
C LEU A 249 33.47 -48.51 -17.03
N ASP A 250 33.26 -49.55 -17.84
CA ASP A 250 34.28 -50.20 -18.67
C ASP A 250 35.54 -50.64 -17.88
N GLY A 251 35.35 -51.01 -16.61
CA GLY A 251 36.43 -51.46 -15.71
C GLY A 251 37.20 -50.32 -15.02
N GLU A 252 36.91 -49.06 -15.34
CA GLU A 252 37.54 -47.90 -14.71
C GLU A 252 36.68 -47.34 -13.58
N SER A 253 37.32 -46.93 -12.48
CA SER A 253 36.65 -46.25 -11.36
C SER A 253 36.16 -44.87 -11.77
N ARG A 254 34.83 -44.64 -11.71
CA ARG A 254 34.20 -43.37 -12.09
C ARG A 254 33.72 -42.57 -10.89
N TRP A 255 33.26 -43.25 -9.85
CA TRP A 255 32.71 -42.61 -8.68
C TRP A 255 32.85 -43.50 -7.44
N MET A 256 33.00 -42.90 -6.28
CA MET A 256 33.08 -43.61 -5.00
C MET A 256 31.97 -43.13 -4.08
N ILE A 257 31.10 -44.04 -3.66
CA ILE A 257 30.07 -43.79 -2.67
C ILE A 257 30.70 -43.97 -1.29
N SER A 258 30.79 -42.86 -0.55
CA SER A 258 31.43 -42.83 0.77
C SER A 258 30.61 -43.58 1.82
N PRO A 259 31.22 -44.09 2.91
CA PRO A 259 30.49 -44.69 4.03
C PRO A 259 29.36 -43.83 4.61
N PRO A 260 29.54 -42.50 4.82
CA PRO A 260 28.45 -41.63 5.25
C PRO A 260 27.29 -41.54 4.25
N ASP A 261 27.59 -41.52 2.94
CA ASP A 261 26.56 -41.54 1.90
C ASP A 261 25.81 -42.87 1.89
N LEU A 262 26.52 -44.00 2.00
CA LEU A 262 25.91 -45.33 2.08
C LEU A 262 24.95 -45.44 3.27
N ALA A 263 25.29 -44.88 4.43
CA ALA A 263 24.40 -44.86 5.59
C ALA A 263 23.09 -44.10 5.33
N ARG A 264 23.14 -42.98 4.59
CA ARG A 264 21.95 -42.19 4.23
C ARG A 264 21.02 -42.93 3.26
N LEU A 265 21.56 -43.85 2.47
CA LEU A 265 20.83 -44.67 1.50
C LEU A 265 20.13 -45.88 2.14
N LEU A 266 20.30 -46.12 3.43
CA LEU A 266 19.59 -47.18 4.13
C LEU A 266 18.14 -46.82 4.45
N THR A 267 17.32 -47.85 4.58
CA THR A 267 15.98 -47.81 5.15
C THR A 267 15.81 -48.93 6.18
N LEU A 268 14.93 -48.69 7.15
CA LEU A 268 14.57 -49.65 8.19
C LEU A 268 13.20 -50.22 7.86
N THR A 269 13.12 -51.54 7.79
CA THR A 269 11.87 -52.26 7.57
C THR A 269 11.61 -53.19 8.75
N SER A 270 10.35 -53.27 9.18
CA SER A 270 9.94 -54.24 10.18
C SER A 270 9.39 -55.48 9.47
N HIS A 271 9.96 -56.65 9.78
CA HIS A 271 9.48 -57.93 9.29
C HIS A 271 9.27 -58.85 10.48
N GLU A 272 8.03 -59.33 10.69
CA GLU A 272 7.66 -60.20 11.82
C GLU A 272 8.04 -59.63 13.20
N GLY A 273 8.00 -58.30 13.34
CA GLY A 273 8.34 -57.61 14.59
C GLY A 273 9.84 -57.38 14.82
N ALA A 274 10.71 -57.82 13.91
CA ALA A 274 12.14 -57.52 13.95
C ALA A 274 12.52 -56.46 12.91
N LEU A 275 13.31 -55.47 13.32
CA LEU A 275 13.85 -54.45 12.42
C LEU A 275 14.97 -55.03 11.54
N ARG A 276 15.04 -54.58 10.29
CA ARG A 276 16.11 -54.88 9.34
C ARG A 276 16.53 -53.63 8.59
N ALA A 277 17.84 -53.41 8.50
CA ALA A 277 18.44 -52.37 7.67
C ALA A 277 18.76 -52.93 6.28
N SER A 278 18.34 -52.22 5.24
CA SER A 278 18.62 -52.53 3.83
C SER A 278 18.78 -51.25 3.04
N PHE A 279 19.35 -51.31 1.84
CA PHE A 279 19.40 -50.14 0.98
C PHE A 279 18.02 -49.83 0.40
N ASP A 280 17.64 -48.56 0.46
CA ASP A 280 16.42 -48.07 -0.14
C ASP A 280 16.60 -47.88 -1.64
N ARG A 281 15.75 -48.55 -2.42
CA ARG A 281 15.77 -48.45 -3.89
C ARG A 281 15.56 -47.02 -4.35
N GLY A 282 14.59 -46.29 -3.82
CA GLY A 282 14.26 -44.93 -4.24
C GLY A 282 15.40 -43.95 -3.92
N LYS A 283 15.98 -44.04 -2.73
CA LYS A 283 17.15 -43.21 -2.35
C LYS A 283 18.36 -43.50 -3.24
N LEU A 284 18.58 -44.77 -3.61
CA LEU A 284 19.64 -45.15 -4.55
C LEU A 284 19.40 -44.58 -5.94
N GLU A 285 18.19 -44.69 -6.47
CA GLU A 285 17.82 -44.13 -7.78
C GLU A 285 18.02 -42.60 -7.79
N GLU A 286 17.62 -41.90 -6.73
CA GLU A 286 17.83 -40.45 -6.58
C GLU A 286 19.33 -40.09 -6.50
N TYR A 287 20.10 -40.84 -5.70
CA TYR A 287 21.53 -40.63 -5.59
C TYR A 287 22.25 -40.81 -6.92
N LEU A 288 22.00 -41.93 -7.61
CA LEU A 288 22.59 -42.24 -8.91
C LEU A 288 22.18 -41.22 -9.98
N SER A 289 20.93 -40.76 -9.96
CA SER A 289 20.46 -39.71 -10.87
C SER A 289 21.24 -38.40 -10.70
N ARG A 290 21.56 -38.01 -9.46
CA ARG A 290 22.35 -36.80 -9.18
C ARG A 290 23.79 -36.89 -9.67
N ILE A 291 24.41 -38.07 -9.57
CA ILE A 291 25.80 -38.27 -9.99
C ILE A 291 25.94 -38.73 -11.45
N ALA A 292 24.83 -38.95 -12.17
CA ALA A 292 24.83 -39.52 -13.51
C ALA A 292 25.78 -38.77 -14.47
N GLY A 293 25.76 -37.43 -14.47
CA GLY A 293 26.63 -36.61 -15.32
C GLY A 293 28.12 -36.63 -14.95
N VAL A 294 28.46 -37.16 -13.76
CA VAL A 294 29.85 -37.39 -13.34
C VAL A 294 30.29 -38.82 -13.70
N VAL A 295 29.37 -39.78 -13.60
CA VAL A 295 29.61 -41.19 -13.92
C VAL A 295 29.71 -41.42 -15.43
N VAL A 296 28.85 -40.76 -16.22
CA VAL A 296 28.84 -40.81 -17.68
C VAL A 296 28.93 -39.40 -18.26
N ALA A 297 29.66 -39.25 -19.37
CA ALA A 297 29.66 -38.01 -20.13
C ALA A 297 28.39 -37.92 -20.99
N PRO A 298 27.53 -36.89 -20.82
CA PRO A 298 26.34 -36.75 -21.63
C PRO A 298 26.69 -36.37 -23.08
N ALA A 299 25.78 -36.68 -24.01
CA ALA A 299 25.92 -36.24 -25.40
C ALA A 299 25.89 -34.71 -25.48
N GLN A 300 26.69 -34.14 -26.37
CA GLN A 300 26.74 -32.71 -26.62
C GLN A 300 26.27 -32.43 -28.04
N ASP A 301 25.29 -31.54 -28.14
CA ASP A 301 24.69 -31.11 -29.41
C ASP A 301 25.66 -30.27 -30.25
N ALA A 302 25.57 -30.44 -31.57
CA ALA A 302 26.16 -29.47 -32.48
C ALA A 302 25.45 -28.12 -32.31
N HIS A 303 26.20 -27.03 -32.36
CA HIS A 303 25.63 -25.69 -32.25
C HIS A 303 26.37 -24.71 -33.15
N VAL A 304 25.71 -23.59 -33.45
CA VAL A 304 26.26 -22.53 -34.29
C VAL A 304 26.76 -21.41 -33.40
N ARG A 305 27.96 -20.90 -33.64
CA ARG A 305 28.51 -19.74 -32.92
C ARG A 305 29.09 -18.71 -33.88
N TRP A 306 29.07 -17.44 -33.46
CA TRP A 306 29.76 -16.36 -34.15
C TRP A 306 31.23 -16.29 -33.70
N ASN A 307 32.16 -16.15 -34.63
CA ASN A 307 33.61 -16.13 -34.32
C ASN A 307 34.28 -14.77 -34.46
N GLY A 308 33.48 -13.73 -34.71
CA GLY A 308 33.95 -12.37 -34.99
C GLY A 308 33.72 -11.95 -36.45
N SER A 309 33.77 -12.88 -37.40
CA SER A 309 33.60 -12.60 -38.84
C SER A 309 32.56 -13.48 -39.54
N ALA A 310 32.33 -14.70 -39.07
CA ALA A 310 31.37 -15.63 -39.66
C ALA A 310 30.74 -16.55 -38.59
N PHE A 311 29.61 -17.17 -38.95
CA PHE A 311 29.05 -18.27 -38.18
C PHE A 311 29.78 -19.58 -38.49
N GLU A 312 30.14 -20.33 -37.45
CA GLU A 312 30.76 -21.65 -37.55
C GLU A 312 30.00 -22.70 -36.73
N VAL A 313 30.05 -23.95 -37.19
CA VAL A 313 29.47 -25.10 -36.50
C VAL A 313 30.48 -25.68 -35.53
N VAL A 314 30.08 -25.79 -34.26
CA VAL A 314 30.79 -26.60 -33.28
C VAL A 314 30.24 -28.03 -33.38
N PRO A 315 31.08 -29.04 -33.66
CA PRO A 315 30.66 -30.42 -33.84
C PRO A 315 29.97 -31.03 -32.62
N ALA A 316 29.06 -31.97 -32.87
CA ALA A 316 28.41 -32.73 -31.82
C ALA A 316 29.37 -33.79 -31.25
N ARG A 317 29.21 -34.14 -29.97
CA ARG A 317 29.98 -35.22 -29.33
C ARG A 317 29.04 -36.29 -28.78
N PRO A 318 29.14 -37.56 -29.22
CA PRO A 318 28.39 -38.65 -28.61
C PRO A 318 28.67 -38.75 -27.10
N GLY A 319 27.70 -39.24 -26.36
CA GLY A 319 27.84 -39.50 -24.94
C GLY A 319 27.09 -40.74 -24.51
N ALA A 320 26.78 -40.83 -23.23
CA ALA A 320 25.99 -41.91 -22.65
C ALA A 320 25.03 -41.38 -21.60
N VAL A 321 23.97 -42.14 -21.35
CA VAL A 321 23.05 -41.93 -20.23
C VAL A 321 23.18 -43.11 -19.28
N LEU A 322 23.31 -42.82 -17.98
CA LEU A 322 23.30 -43.82 -16.94
C LEU A 322 21.92 -44.50 -16.91
N ASP A 323 21.89 -45.82 -17.07
CA ASP A 323 20.71 -46.63 -16.80
C ASP A 323 20.62 -46.83 -15.29
N VAL A 324 19.95 -45.87 -14.64
CA VAL A 324 19.81 -45.83 -13.18
C VAL A 324 19.15 -47.10 -12.66
N VAL A 325 18.07 -47.55 -13.29
CA VAL A 325 17.31 -48.73 -12.84
C VAL A 325 18.16 -50.00 -12.96
N ALA A 326 18.83 -50.20 -14.09
CA ALA A 326 19.71 -51.36 -14.25
C ALA A 326 20.91 -51.31 -13.28
N THR A 327 21.46 -50.12 -13.04
CA THR A 327 22.57 -49.92 -12.09
C THR A 327 22.13 -50.18 -10.64
N VAL A 328 20.93 -49.77 -10.24
CA VAL A 328 20.39 -50.08 -8.89
C VAL A 328 20.17 -51.57 -8.70
N ASN A 329 19.65 -52.26 -9.72
CA ASN A 329 19.49 -53.71 -9.65
C ASN A 329 20.83 -54.43 -9.47
N GLU A 330 21.87 -54.04 -10.23
CA GLU A 330 23.23 -54.56 -10.05
C GLU A 330 23.80 -54.22 -8.66
N PHE A 331 23.60 -52.98 -8.20
CA PHE A 331 24.05 -52.53 -6.89
C PHE A 331 23.48 -53.40 -5.77
N LEU A 332 22.16 -53.57 -5.72
CA LEU A 332 21.50 -54.32 -4.65
C LEU A 332 21.97 -55.78 -4.61
N VAL A 333 22.03 -56.45 -5.77
CA VAL A 333 22.43 -57.86 -5.87
C VAL A 333 23.89 -58.08 -5.44
N ARG A 334 24.80 -57.23 -5.89
CA ARG A 334 26.24 -57.39 -5.65
C ARG A 334 26.63 -57.01 -4.23
N VAL A 335 26.03 -55.95 -3.68
CA VAL A 335 26.30 -55.53 -2.30
C VAL A 335 25.79 -56.56 -1.30
N GLU A 336 24.68 -57.24 -1.59
CA GLU A 336 24.22 -58.39 -0.79
C GLU A 336 25.22 -59.55 -0.76
N ARG A 337 26.01 -59.72 -1.83
CA ARG A 337 27.11 -60.71 -1.93
C ARG A 337 28.42 -60.24 -1.31
N GLY A 338 28.47 -59.01 -0.79
CA GLY A 338 29.67 -58.41 -0.20
C GLY A 338 30.63 -57.78 -1.22
N GLU A 339 30.23 -57.65 -2.49
CA GLU A 339 31.03 -56.95 -3.50
C GLU A 339 31.04 -55.44 -3.24
N ARG A 340 32.19 -54.79 -3.51
CA ARG A 340 32.39 -53.34 -3.33
C ARG A 340 32.67 -52.59 -4.62
N THR A 341 32.70 -53.31 -5.73
CA THR A 341 32.90 -52.74 -7.06
C THR A 341 31.69 -53.09 -7.89
N ILE A 342 30.92 -52.06 -8.26
CA ILE A 342 29.63 -52.22 -8.93
C ILE A 342 29.77 -51.64 -10.35
N PRO A 343 29.66 -52.48 -11.40
CA PRO A 343 29.62 -51.97 -12.76
C PRO A 343 28.32 -51.21 -12.98
N VAL A 344 28.42 -49.96 -13.39
CA VAL A 344 27.27 -49.15 -13.78
C VAL A 344 26.86 -49.50 -15.19
N GLN A 345 25.55 -49.42 -15.45
CA GLN A 345 24.99 -49.69 -16.77
C GLN A 345 24.77 -48.36 -17.47
N ALA A 346 25.34 -48.20 -18.66
CA ALA A 346 25.20 -46.99 -19.47
C ALA A 346 24.64 -47.36 -20.85
N ARG A 347 23.77 -46.50 -21.39
CA ARG A 347 23.25 -46.62 -22.75
C ARG A 347 23.85 -45.51 -23.62
N PRO A 348 24.26 -45.81 -24.86
CA PRO A 348 24.72 -44.77 -25.79
C PRO A 348 23.68 -43.67 -25.96
N ALA A 349 24.13 -42.42 -25.94
CA ALA A 349 23.31 -41.24 -26.15
C ALA A 349 23.80 -40.52 -27.41
N SER A 350 22.94 -40.42 -28.40
CA SER A 350 23.20 -39.61 -29.59
C SER A 350 22.83 -38.15 -29.34
N PRO A 351 23.61 -37.18 -29.84
CA PRO A 351 23.23 -35.78 -29.85
C PRO A 351 21.87 -35.58 -30.55
N LEU A 352 21.04 -34.69 -30.01
CA LEU A 352 19.75 -34.33 -30.59
C LEU A 352 19.93 -33.43 -31.81
N ILE A 353 20.95 -32.57 -31.81
CA ILE A 353 21.28 -31.69 -32.94
C ILE A 353 22.52 -32.22 -33.63
N THR A 354 22.38 -32.55 -34.91
CA THR A 354 23.48 -33.01 -35.76
C THR A 354 24.24 -31.85 -36.41
N GLU A 355 25.46 -32.11 -36.86
CA GLU A 355 26.27 -31.15 -37.62
C GLU A 355 25.54 -30.67 -38.88
N ALA A 356 24.81 -31.54 -39.58
CA ALA A 356 24.04 -31.17 -40.76
C ALA A 356 22.90 -30.18 -40.44
N MET A 357 22.22 -30.37 -39.31
CA MET A 357 21.18 -29.44 -38.83
C MET A 357 21.77 -28.08 -38.46
N ALA A 358 22.92 -28.08 -37.77
CA ALA A 358 23.64 -26.86 -37.42
C ALA A 358 24.18 -26.14 -38.67
N ASP A 359 24.69 -26.88 -39.66
CA ASP A 359 25.24 -26.30 -40.89
C ASP A 359 24.16 -25.61 -41.74
N GLU A 360 22.97 -26.20 -41.83
CA GLU A 360 21.81 -25.59 -42.50
C GLU A 360 21.42 -24.25 -41.84
N ALA A 361 21.38 -24.22 -40.51
CA ALA A 361 21.08 -23.00 -39.76
C ALA A 361 22.20 -21.95 -39.87
N ARG A 362 23.47 -22.37 -39.80
CA ARG A 362 24.65 -21.54 -40.03
C ARG A 362 24.59 -20.89 -41.41
N ALA A 363 24.27 -21.65 -42.46
CA ALA A 363 24.14 -21.12 -43.82
C ALA A 363 23.07 -20.02 -43.92
N ARG A 364 21.89 -20.24 -43.33
CA ARG A 364 20.81 -19.25 -43.29
C ARG A 364 21.21 -17.99 -42.52
N ALA A 365 21.82 -18.14 -41.34
CA ALA A 365 22.26 -17.03 -40.52
C ALA A 365 23.38 -16.22 -41.21
N GLN A 366 24.33 -16.88 -41.87
CA GLN A 366 25.37 -16.21 -42.63
C GLN A 366 24.79 -15.39 -43.80
N ALA A 367 23.84 -15.96 -44.55
CA ALA A 367 23.18 -15.24 -45.65
C ALA A 367 22.42 -13.98 -45.17
N LEU A 368 21.82 -14.03 -43.97
CA LEU A 368 21.19 -12.86 -43.35
C LEU A 368 22.23 -11.78 -43.02
N VAL A 369 23.34 -12.17 -42.40
CA VAL A 369 24.42 -11.24 -42.01
C VAL A 369 25.10 -10.60 -43.21
N ASP A 370 25.38 -11.37 -44.27
CA ASP A 370 26.03 -10.89 -45.49
C ASP A 370 25.16 -9.87 -46.24
N ARG A 371 23.85 -10.11 -46.27
CA ARG A 371 22.89 -9.20 -46.91
C ARG A 371 22.59 -7.97 -46.04
N GLY A 372 22.57 -8.14 -44.72
CA GLY A 372 22.11 -7.15 -43.75
C GLY A 372 20.59 -7.08 -43.62
N LEU A 373 20.15 -6.42 -42.54
CA LEU A 373 18.74 -6.21 -42.20
C LEU A 373 18.48 -4.72 -41.96
N THR A 374 17.62 -4.11 -42.79
CA THR A 374 17.22 -2.70 -42.64
C THR A 374 16.00 -2.57 -41.73
N VAL A 375 16.19 -1.93 -40.59
CA VAL A 375 15.14 -1.54 -39.64
C VAL A 375 14.58 -0.18 -40.04
N ARG A 376 13.26 -0.05 -40.17
CA ARG A 376 12.58 1.17 -40.63
C ARG A 376 11.53 1.64 -39.63
N TRP A 377 11.42 2.95 -39.44
CA TRP A 377 10.36 3.62 -38.67
C TRP A 377 9.97 4.93 -39.37
N PRO A 378 8.87 5.60 -38.99
CA PRO A 378 8.28 6.67 -39.80
C PRO A 378 9.24 7.78 -40.28
N ASN A 379 10.25 8.11 -39.46
CA ASN A 379 11.19 9.20 -39.73
C ASN A 379 12.65 8.74 -39.80
N GLY A 380 12.93 7.44 -39.96
CA GLY A 380 14.30 6.96 -39.97
C GLY A 380 14.47 5.49 -40.34
N THR A 381 15.71 5.14 -40.63
CA THR A 381 16.11 3.77 -40.92
C THR A 381 17.49 3.49 -40.38
N ARG A 382 17.76 2.24 -39.98
CA ARG A 382 19.09 1.74 -39.59
C ARG A 382 19.32 0.40 -40.26
N THR A 383 20.48 0.21 -40.90
CA THR A 383 20.83 -1.09 -41.49
C THR A 383 21.85 -1.80 -40.62
N LEU A 384 21.47 -2.98 -40.12
CA LEU A 384 22.29 -3.85 -39.30
C LEU A 384 23.11 -4.78 -40.20
N ARG A 385 24.43 -4.87 -39.97
CA ARG A 385 25.35 -5.70 -40.78
C ARG A 385 26.40 -6.38 -39.93
N GLY A 386 26.99 -7.45 -40.45
CA GLY A 386 28.13 -8.13 -39.84
C GLY A 386 27.85 -8.54 -38.39
N GLY A 387 28.80 -8.25 -37.50
CA GLY A 387 28.69 -8.57 -36.07
C GLY A 387 27.49 -7.93 -35.36
N GLU A 388 27.01 -6.76 -35.82
CA GLU A 388 25.84 -6.11 -35.22
C GLU A 388 24.57 -6.93 -35.44
N LEU A 389 24.36 -7.46 -36.65
CA LEU A 389 23.22 -8.33 -36.91
C LEU A 389 23.44 -9.71 -36.28
N ALA A 390 24.68 -10.25 -36.35
CA ALA A 390 24.99 -11.55 -35.78
C ALA A 390 24.70 -11.62 -34.26
N ALA A 391 24.98 -10.54 -33.52
CA ALA A 391 24.71 -10.44 -32.08
C ALA A 391 23.21 -10.47 -31.73
N LEU A 392 22.33 -10.21 -32.71
CA LEU A 392 20.87 -10.26 -32.52
C LEU A 392 20.27 -11.62 -32.84
N LEU A 393 21.04 -12.55 -33.42
CA LEU A 393 20.53 -13.85 -33.85
C LEU A 393 20.76 -14.91 -32.78
N THR A 394 19.78 -15.80 -32.65
CA THR A 394 19.88 -17.01 -31.84
C THR A 394 19.35 -18.21 -32.63
N PHE A 395 19.55 -19.42 -32.11
CA PHE A 395 19.19 -20.66 -32.77
C PHE A 395 18.25 -21.47 -31.90
N GLU A 396 17.04 -21.73 -32.39
CA GLU A 396 15.99 -22.45 -31.68
C GLU A 396 15.79 -23.86 -32.27
N GLN A 397 15.51 -24.84 -31.41
CA GLN A 397 15.23 -26.20 -31.86
C GLN A 397 13.91 -26.25 -32.63
N ARG A 398 13.98 -26.68 -33.89
CA ARG A 398 12.81 -27.01 -34.70
C ARG A 398 12.39 -28.44 -34.38
N ARG A 399 11.16 -28.62 -33.90
CA ARG A 399 10.62 -29.94 -33.52
C ARG A 399 9.45 -30.36 -34.41
N GLN A 400 9.34 -31.66 -34.64
CA GLN A 400 8.17 -32.31 -35.23
C GLN A 400 7.71 -33.41 -34.27
N GLY A 401 6.67 -33.13 -33.48
CA GLY A 401 6.33 -33.96 -32.32
C GLY A 401 7.45 -33.91 -31.28
N GLU A 402 7.91 -35.07 -30.81
CA GLU A 402 9.02 -35.16 -29.85
C GLU A 402 10.41 -35.03 -30.49
N ASN A 403 10.51 -35.19 -31.82
CA ASN A 403 11.79 -35.24 -32.52
C ASN A 403 12.31 -33.84 -32.89
N VAL A 404 13.60 -33.59 -32.65
CA VAL A 404 14.31 -32.43 -33.18
C VAL A 404 14.64 -32.70 -34.65
N VAL A 405 14.18 -31.83 -35.55
CA VAL A 405 14.34 -31.97 -37.01
C VAL A 405 15.27 -30.90 -37.60
N GLY A 406 15.71 -29.93 -36.79
CA GLY A 406 16.70 -28.94 -37.21
C GLY A 406 16.79 -27.74 -36.27
N LEU A 407 17.44 -26.69 -36.74
CA LEU A 407 17.57 -25.40 -36.04
C LEU A 407 16.98 -24.27 -36.89
N ASP A 408 16.09 -23.47 -36.27
CA ASP A 408 15.58 -22.23 -36.82
C ASP A 408 16.44 -21.04 -36.39
N VAL A 409 16.71 -20.13 -37.32
CA VAL A 409 17.34 -18.85 -37.00
C VAL A 409 16.25 -17.93 -36.43
N SER A 410 16.44 -17.49 -35.20
CA SER A 410 15.54 -16.62 -34.46
C SER A 410 16.29 -15.38 -33.98
N ILE A 411 15.63 -14.55 -33.17
CA ILE A 411 16.23 -13.38 -32.56
C ILE A 411 16.54 -13.61 -31.08
N ASP A 412 17.65 -13.08 -30.60
CA ASP A 412 17.82 -12.83 -29.17
C ASP A 412 16.91 -11.66 -28.76
N ARG A 413 15.76 -11.99 -28.16
CA ARG A 413 14.74 -10.99 -27.82
C ARG A 413 15.27 -9.90 -26.89
N SER A 414 16.22 -10.22 -26.01
CA SER A 414 16.79 -9.26 -25.06
C SER A 414 17.67 -8.22 -25.77
N THR A 415 18.51 -8.68 -26.68
CA THR A 415 19.44 -7.84 -27.44
C THR A 415 18.68 -6.98 -28.45
N VAL A 416 17.68 -7.56 -29.13
CA VAL A 416 16.79 -6.78 -30.02
C VAL A 416 15.99 -5.75 -29.21
N ARG A 417 15.52 -6.07 -28.00
CA ARG A 417 14.86 -5.08 -27.13
C ARG A 417 15.76 -3.89 -26.83
N SER A 418 17.01 -4.11 -26.43
CA SER A 418 17.95 -3.02 -26.17
C SER A 418 18.19 -2.14 -27.40
N LEU A 419 18.25 -2.73 -28.60
CA LEU A 419 18.28 -1.97 -29.85
C LEU A 419 17.02 -1.11 -30.03
N LEU A 420 15.83 -1.68 -29.80
CA LEU A 420 14.55 -0.99 -29.92
C LEU A 420 14.43 0.16 -28.90
N GLU A 421 14.87 -0.05 -27.66
CA GLU A 421 14.90 0.97 -26.61
C GLU A 421 15.84 2.13 -26.97
N ALA A 422 16.97 1.85 -27.64
CA ALA A 422 17.85 2.90 -28.15
C ALA A 422 17.23 3.69 -29.32
N ILE A 423 16.29 3.10 -30.08
CA ILE A 423 15.57 3.76 -31.17
C ILE A 423 14.35 4.53 -30.63
N ALA A 424 13.70 4.06 -29.55
CA ALA A 424 12.44 4.60 -29.04
C ALA A 424 12.42 6.14 -28.84
N PRO A 425 13.46 6.79 -28.28
CA PRO A 425 13.49 8.25 -28.13
C PRO A 425 13.45 9.04 -29.44
N GLN A 426 13.90 8.43 -30.55
CA GLN A 426 13.86 9.05 -31.88
C GLN A 426 12.44 9.01 -32.50
N ILE A 427 11.56 8.17 -31.97
CA ILE A 427 10.16 8.00 -32.39
C ILE A 427 9.22 8.72 -31.43
N GLN A 428 9.58 8.80 -30.15
CA GLN A 428 8.74 9.37 -29.10
C GLN A 428 8.34 10.80 -29.42
N ARG A 429 7.03 11.03 -29.46
CA ARG A 429 6.41 12.35 -29.54
C ARG A 429 5.26 12.40 -28.56
N ASP A 430 5.28 13.35 -27.63
CA ASP A 430 4.19 13.46 -26.67
C ASP A 430 2.91 13.98 -27.32
N ALA A 431 1.77 13.47 -26.87
CA ALA A 431 0.47 13.98 -27.27
C ALA A 431 0.22 15.34 -26.62
N ARG A 432 -0.41 16.27 -27.36
CA ARG A 432 -0.80 17.58 -26.84
C ARG A 432 -2.29 17.81 -27.04
N ASP A 433 -2.96 18.16 -25.96
CA ASP A 433 -4.40 18.45 -25.93
C ASP A 433 -4.73 19.69 -26.77
N ALA A 434 -5.89 19.68 -27.44
CA ALA A 434 -6.45 20.87 -28.07
C ALA A 434 -6.79 21.93 -27.01
N VAL A 435 -6.57 23.19 -27.34
CA VAL A 435 -6.99 24.33 -26.52
C VAL A 435 -8.37 24.78 -26.99
N LEU A 436 -9.38 24.56 -26.16
CA LEU A 436 -10.77 24.96 -26.42
C LEU A 436 -11.14 26.17 -25.55
N ARG A 437 -11.99 27.07 -26.08
CA ARG A 437 -12.53 28.21 -25.33
C ARG A 437 -14.04 28.33 -25.55
N TYR A 438 -14.77 28.77 -24.53
CA TYR A 438 -16.17 29.16 -24.64
C TYR A 438 -16.29 30.65 -24.97
N ARG A 439 -16.93 30.99 -26.10
CA ARG A 439 -17.20 32.36 -26.54
C ARG A 439 -18.58 32.45 -27.17
N ASP A 440 -19.35 33.49 -26.81
CA ASP A 440 -20.63 33.82 -27.44
C ASP A 440 -21.60 32.64 -27.57
N GLY A 441 -21.72 31.83 -26.51
CA GLY A 441 -22.61 30.68 -26.49
C GLY A 441 -22.07 29.41 -27.15
N LYS A 442 -20.82 29.40 -27.63
CA LYS A 442 -20.22 28.28 -28.37
C LYS A 442 -18.83 27.93 -27.86
N VAL A 443 -18.45 26.66 -28.00
CA VAL A 443 -17.06 26.23 -27.81
C VAL A 443 -16.33 26.32 -29.14
N ILE A 444 -15.19 27.01 -29.14
CA ILE A 444 -14.31 27.20 -30.29
C ILE A 444 -12.97 26.52 -30.04
N VAL A 445 -12.34 26.08 -31.13
CA VAL A 445 -10.97 25.57 -31.14
C VAL A 445 -10.02 26.76 -31.28
N VAL A 446 -9.14 26.96 -30.31
CA VAL A 446 -8.07 27.98 -30.36
C VAL A 446 -6.82 27.40 -30.99
N THR A 447 -6.41 26.22 -30.50
CA THR A 447 -5.26 25.48 -31.01
C THR A 447 -5.67 24.02 -31.15
N PRO A 448 -5.48 23.37 -32.30
CA PRO A 448 -5.79 21.97 -32.46
C PRO A 448 -4.83 21.08 -31.67
N GLU A 449 -5.28 19.86 -31.39
CA GLU A 449 -4.52 18.80 -30.76
C GLU A 449 -3.35 18.30 -31.63
N GLN A 450 -2.38 17.67 -30.99
CA GLN A 450 -1.31 16.91 -31.65
C GLN A 450 -1.29 15.48 -31.13
N THR A 451 -1.51 14.51 -32.02
CA THR A 451 -1.39 13.08 -31.69
C THR A 451 0.06 12.74 -31.34
N GLY A 452 0.27 12.07 -30.21
CA GLY A 452 1.57 11.55 -29.81
C GLY A 452 1.93 10.26 -30.55
N GLN A 453 3.18 9.85 -30.45
CA GLN A 453 3.71 8.61 -31.01
C GLN A 453 4.66 7.96 -30.02
N ARG A 454 4.64 6.63 -29.96
CA ARG A 454 5.59 5.84 -29.18
C ARG A 454 5.88 4.53 -29.89
N LEU A 455 7.08 3.99 -29.70
CA LEU A 455 7.42 2.66 -30.22
C LEU A 455 6.64 1.58 -29.46
N ASP A 456 5.97 0.68 -30.18
CA ASP A 456 5.46 -0.58 -29.63
C ASP A 456 6.59 -1.61 -29.68
N ILE A 457 7.24 -1.82 -28.54
CA ILE A 457 8.40 -2.70 -28.42
C ILE A 457 8.00 -4.16 -28.68
N GLU A 458 6.89 -4.65 -28.12
CA GLU A 458 6.47 -6.05 -28.32
C GLU A 458 6.04 -6.31 -29.76
N GLY A 459 5.24 -5.41 -30.33
CA GLY A 459 4.85 -5.49 -31.73
C GLY A 459 6.07 -5.50 -32.66
N SER A 460 7.07 -4.68 -32.35
CA SER A 460 8.34 -4.61 -33.10
C SER A 460 9.21 -5.84 -32.93
N LEU A 461 9.28 -6.45 -31.74
CA LEU A 461 9.98 -7.73 -31.52
C LEU A 461 9.38 -8.85 -32.37
N ILE A 462 8.05 -8.94 -32.42
CA ILE A 462 7.35 -9.92 -33.26
C ILE A 462 7.63 -9.67 -34.75
N ALA A 463 7.67 -8.39 -35.17
CA ALA A 463 8.02 -8.04 -36.54
C ALA A 463 9.45 -8.45 -36.90
N PHE A 464 10.41 -8.26 -35.98
CA PHE A 464 11.81 -8.69 -36.12
C PHE A 464 11.92 -10.20 -36.25
N GLU A 465 11.31 -10.96 -35.34
CA GLU A 465 11.34 -12.42 -35.34
C GLU A 465 10.79 -12.99 -36.64
N ARG A 466 9.66 -12.43 -37.12
CA ARG A 466 9.08 -12.79 -38.40
C ARG A 466 10.01 -12.45 -39.57
N ALA A 467 10.64 -11.29 -39.55
CA ALA A 467 11.56 -10.86 -40.62
C ALA A 467 12.79 -11.78 -40.70
N VAL A 468 13.38 -12.15 -39.57
CA VAL A 468 14.52 -13.08 -39.49
C VAL A 468 14.12 -14.47 -39.94
N ARG A 469 13.04 -15.05 -39.38
CA ARG A 469 12.58 -16.41 -39.76
C ARG A 469 12.20 -16.54 -41.23
N SER A 470 11.61 -15.50 -41.81
CA SER A 470 11.24 -15.49 -43.24
C SER A 470 12.36 -15.04 -44.17
N GLY A 471 13.55 -14.74 -43.65
CA GLY A 471 14.68 -14.35 -44.48
C GLY A 471 14.48 -13.02 -45.20
N ARG A 472 13.77 -12.06 -44.60
CA ARG A 472 13.57 -10.70 -45.16
C ARG A 472 14.81 -9.84 -45.00
N SER A 473 14.96 -8.84 -45.88
CA SER A 473 16.03 -7.83 -45.83
C SER A 473 15.63 -6.56 -45.09
N ALA A 474 14.36 -6.42 -44.69
CA ALA A 474 13.88 -5.27 -43.94
C ALA A 474 12.80 -5.65 -42.92
N VAL A 475 12.70 -4.84 -41.86
CA VAL A 475 11.68 -4.90 -40.82
C VAL A 475 11.16 -3.49 -40.55
N ASP A 476 9.82 -3.35 -40.53
CA ASP A 476 9.14 -2.12 -40.14
C ASP A 476 8.81 -2.19 -38.65
N LEU A 477 9.25 -1.19 -37.89
CA LEU A 477 8.92 -1.06 -36.47
C LEU A 477 7.45 -0.69 -36.31
N VAL A 478 6.82 -1.26 -35.29
CA VAL A 478 5.43 -0.99 -34.94
C VAL A 478 5.39 0.25 -34.06
N VAL A 479 4.67 1.28 -34.48
CA VAL A 479 4.51 2.53 -33.75
C VAL A 479 3.05 2.67 -33.32
N ALA A 480 2.83 2.96 -32.04
CA ALA A 480 1.52 3.24 -31.49
C ALA A 480 1.30 4.75 -31.42
N ASN A 481 0.12 5.20 -31.85
CA ASN A 481 -0.32 6.57 -31.63
C ASN A 481 -0.80 6.73 -30.19
N VAL A 482 -0.50 7.88 -29.59
CA VAL A 482 -1.01 8.28 -28.27
C VAL A 482 -2.02 9.39 -28.51
N GLU A 483 -3.29 9.09 -28.27
CA GLU A 483 -4.35 10.06 -28.46
C GLU A 483 -4.29 11.15 -27.38
N PRO A 484 -4.50 12.42 -27.74
CA PRO A 484 -4.65 13.50 -26.77
C PRO A 484 -5.97 13.34 -26.02
N ARG A 485 -6.03 13.83 -24.78
CA ARG A 485 -7.20 13.76 -23.91
C ARG A 485 -8.30 14.72 -24.36
N VAL A 486 -7.93 15.86 -24.93
CA VAL A 486 -8.87 16.83 -25.50
C VAL A 486 -8.60 16.99 -26.99
N THR A 487 -9.63 16.78 -27.82
CA THR A 487 -9.54 16.90 -29.28
C THR A 487 -10.41 18.06 -29.79
N SER A 488 -10.08 18.58 -30.97
CA SER A 488 -10.85 19.62 -31.65
C SER A 488 -12.29 19.16 -31.93
N ALA A 489 -12.49 17.87 -32.18
CA ALA A 489 -13.81 17.28 -32.41
C ALA A 489 -14.75 17.46 -31.20
N MET A 490 -14.21 17.47 -29.97
CA MET A 490 -15.00 17.66 -28.75
C MET A 490 -15.67 19.03 -28.68
N ALA A 491 -15.16 20.06 -29.37
CA ALA A 491 -15.76 21.40 -29.37
C ALA A 491 -17.24 21.37 -29.77
N SER A 492 -17.60 20.52 -30.74
CA SER A 492 -18.99 20.35 -31.19
C SER A 492 -19.87 19.51 -30.26
N GLN A 493 -19.27 18.82 -29.28
CA GLN A 493 -19.93 17.90 -28.36
C GLN A 493 -20.12 18.51 -26.98
N ILE A 494 -19.25 19.42 -26.56
CA ILE A 494 -19.35 20.13 -25.29
C ILE A 494 -20.64 20.97 -25.27
N ARG A 495 -21.39 20.88 -24.17
CA ARG A 495 -22.64 21.62 -23.95
C ARG A 495 -22.53 22.42 -22.67
N ILE A 496 -22.54 23.74 -22.79
CA ILE A 496 -22.61 24.68 -21.67
C ILE A 496 -24.01 25.28 -21.68
N ARG A 497 -24.82 24.99 -20.64
CA ARG A 497 -26.28 25.22 -20.68
C ARG A 497 -26.69 26.49 -19.96
N GLU A 498 -26.26 26.65 -18.71
CA GLU A 498 -26.76 27.69 -17.82
C GLU A 498 -25.68 28.15 -16.83
N ARG A 499 -25.94 29.28 -16.16
CA ARG A 499 -25.08 29.82 -15.11
C ARG A 499 -25.26 29.06 -13.80
N ILE A 500 -24.18 28.51 -13.26
CA ILE A 500 -24.13 27.79 -11.99
C ILE A 500 -23.98 28.78 -10.83
N SER A 501 -22.97 29.64 -10.90
CA SER A 501 -22.60 30.59 -9.86
C SER A 501 -21.89 31.81 -10.44
N ALA A 502 -21.75 32.87 -9.64
CA ALA A 502 -21.02 34.06 -10.03
C ALA A 502 -20.35 34.74 -8.82
N GLY A 503 -19.34 35.55 -9.11
CA GLY A 503 -18.66 36.43 -8.16
C GLY A 503 -18.31 37.75 -8.85
N ALA A 504 -18.19 38.81 -8.04
CA ALA A 504 -17.78 40.12 -8.52
C ALA A 504 -16.93 40.88 -7.50
N THR A 505 -15.97 41.67 -7.97
CA THR A 505 -15.13 42.56 -7.14
C THR A 505 -14.95 43.92 -7.80
N TYR A 506 -14.93 45.00 -7.01
CA TYR A 506 -14.82 46.37 -7.49
C TYR A 506 -13.37 46.76 -7.78
N TYR A 507 -13.10 47.39 -8.91
CA TYR A 507 -11.79 47.90 -9.31
C TYR A 507 -11.84 49.31 -9.94
N GLY A 508 -12.99 49.98 -9.98
CA GLY A 508 -13.18 51.24 -10.72
C GLY A 508 -12.17 52.35 -10.36
N ASP A 509 -11.77 52.43 -9.09
CA ASP A 509 -10.81 53.45 -8.61
C ASP A 509 -9.33 53.05 -8.77
N SER A 510 -9.06 51.99 -9.54
CA SER A 510 -7.70 51.51 -9.77
C SER A 510 -6.88 52.48 -10.61
N ALA A 511 -5.60 52.63 -10.25
CA ALA A 511 -4.62 53.32 -11.09
C ALA A 511 -4.53 52.70 -12.50
N PRO A 512 -4.16 53.46 -13.54
CA PRO A 512 -4.20 53.01 -14.94
C PRO A 512 -3.49 51.68 -15.21
N ASN A 513 -2.28 51.46 -14.68
CA ASN A 513 -1.54 50.22 -14.89
C ASN A 513 -2.20 49.01 -14.20
N ARG A 514 -2.72 49.19 -12.98
CA ARG A 514 -3.46 48.15 -12.27
C ARG A 514 -4.73 47.78 -13.03
N ARG A 515 -5.47 48.78 -13.54
CA ARG A 515 -6.68 48.59 -14.35
C ARG A 515 -6.38 47.73 -15.59
N HIS A 516 -5.34 48.10 -16.34
CA HIS A 516 -4.86 47.35 -17.51
C HIS A 516 -4.55 45.88 -17.18
N ASN A 517 -3.81 45.63 -16.09
CA ASN A 517 -3.45 44.27 -15.67
C ASN A 517 -4.68 43.42 -15.30
N VAL A 518 -5.62 44.01 -14.57
CA VAL A 518 -6.89 43.36 -14.19
C VAL A 518 -7.66 42.97 -15.44
N GLU A 519 -7.85 43.89 -16.38
CA GLU A 519 -8.61 43.66 -17.61
C GLU A 519 -7.94 42.63 -18.51
N LEU A 520 -6.61 42.65 -18.63
CA LEU A 520 -5.86 41.64 -19.37
C LEU A 520 -6.01 40.24 -18.74
N ALA A 521 -5.90 40.12 -17.42
CA ALA A 521 -6.11 38.84 -16.74
C ALA A 521 -7.55 38.33 -16.91
N VAL A 522 -8.55 39.22 -16.85
CA VAL A 522 -9.95 38.88 -17.15
C VAL A 522 -10.10 38.32 -18.56
N GLN A 523 -9.50 38.97 -19.56
CA GLN A 523 -9.52 38.49 -20.95
C GLN A 523 -8.91 37.10 -21.09
N ARG A 524 -7.83 36.82 -20.34
CA ARG A 524 -7.15 35.51 -20.39
C ARG A 524 -7.94 34.40 -19.71
N VAL A 525 -8.60 34.70 -18.59
CA VAL A 525 -9.51 33.77 -17.88
C VAL A 525 -10.78 33.50 -18.68
N ASN A 526 -11.28 34.50 -19.42
CA ASN A 526 -12.56 34.39 -20.09
C ASN A 526 -12.60 33.22 -21.09
N GLY A 527 -13.66 32.42 -20.94
CA GLY A 527 -13.94 31.28 -21.77
C GLY A 527 -13.11 30.04 -21.46
N ALA A 528 -12.38 29.99 -20.34
CA ALA A 528 -11.66 28.80 -19.95
C ALA A 528 -12.63 27.63 -19.72
N LEU A 529 -12.27 26.45 -20.23
CA LEU A 529 -13.08 25.23 -20.11
C LEU A 529 -12.41 24.24 -19.15
N VAL A 530 -13.20 23.61 -18.30
CA VAL A 530 -12.73 22.62 -17.32
C VAL A 530 -13.48 21.31 -17.55
N PRO A 531 -12.81 20.23 -17.96
CA PRO A 531 -13.44 18.93 -18.16
C PRO A 531 -14.07 18.37 -16.86
N PRO A 532 -15.02 17.42 -16.96
CA PRO A 532 -15.50 16.68 -15.80
C PRO A 532 -14.35 16.03 -15.03
N GLY A 533 -14.32 16.20 -13.71
CA GLY A 533 -13.30 15.64 -12.82
C GLY A 533 -11.97 16.40 -12.80
N GLU A 534 -11.70 17.28 -13.75
CA GLU A 534 -10.42 17.99 -13.88
C GLU A 534 -10.33 19.25 -13.00
N VAL A 535 -9.12 19.78 -12.85
CA VAL A 535 -8.81 20.94 -11.99
C VAL A 535 -8.59 22.18 -12.84
N PHE A 536 -9.31 23.25 -12.52
CA PHE A 536 -8.98 24.58 -13.00
C PHE A 536 -7.76 25.12 -12.25
N SER A 537 -6.82 25.70 -12.99
CA SER A 537 -5.68 26.45 -12.46
C SER A 537 -5.75 27.88 -12.97
N PHE A 538 -5.73 28.85 -12.05
CA PHE A 538 -5.74 30.26 -12.41
C PHE A 538 -4.47 30.63 -13.18
N ASN A 539 -3.30 30.33 -12.62
CA ASN A 539 -2.01 30.60 -13.24
C ASN A 539 -1.84 29.88 -14.59
N GLY A 540 -2.28 28.62 -14.68
CA GLY A 540 -2.29 27.87 -15.94
C GLY A 540 -3.18 28.47 -17.02
N THR A 541 -4.23 29.19 -16.62
CA THR A 541 -5.16 29.86 -17.55
C THR A 541 -4.66 31.25 -17.97
N VAL A 542 -4.13 32.03 -17.03
CA VAL A 542 -3.60 33.37 -17.33
C VAL A 542 -2.22 33.34 -17.97
N GLY A 543 -1.48 32.24 -17.86
CA GLY A 543 -0.12 32.11 -18.37
C GLY A 543 0.87 33.02 -17.62
N ALA A 544 2.07 33.18 -18.18
CA ALA A 544 3.12 33.95 -17.51
C ALA A 544 2.75 35.44 -17.36
N ILE A 545 2.89 35.96 -16.14
CA ILE A 545 2.58 37.34 -15.75
C ILE A 545 3.88 38.16 -15.86
N ASN A 546 4.22 38.59 -17.08
CA ASN A 546 5.44 39.36 -17.35
C ASN A 546 5.18 40.48 -18.37
N LEU A 547 6.17 41.35 -18.56
CA LEU A 547 6.08 42.49 -19.49
C LEU A 547 5.91 42.05 -20.95
N GLU A 548 6.57 40.97 -21.36
CA GLU A 548 6.48 40.39 -22.72
C GLU A 548 5.05 39.95 -23.07
N ASN A 549 4.30 39.51 -22.05
CA ASN A 549 2.91 39.12 -22.15
C ASN A 549 1.93 40.29 -22.02
N GLY A 550 2.43 41.53 -21.99
CA GLY A 550 1.63 42.75 -22.00
C GLY A 550 1.14 43.21 -20.63
N TYR A 551 1.59 42.59 -19.54
CA TYR A 551 1.37 43.11 -18.19
C TYR A 551 2.25 44.34 -17.95
N LYS A 552 1.83 45.20 -17.03
CA LYS A 552 2.53 46.44 -16.63
C LYS A 552 2.95 46.37 -15.17
N VAL A 553 3.94 47.18 -14.81
CA VAL A 553 4.32 47.38 -13.41
C VAL A 553 3.17 48.08 -12.68
N GLY A 554 2.68 47.42 -11.65
CA GLY A 554 1.77 47.96 -10.63
C GLY A 554 2.39 47.70 -9.26
N TYR A 555 1.55 47.34 -8.28
CA TYR A 555 2.00 47.02 -6.94
C TYR A 555 1.53 45.62 -6.52
N GLY A 556 2.42 44.89 -5.84
CA GLY A 556 2.18 43.58 -5.24
C GLY A 556 2.55 43.59 -3.76
N ILE A 557 2.10 42.57 -3.02
CA ILE A 557 2.33 42.44 -1.59
C ILE A 557 3.31 41.29 -1.38
N ILE A 558 4.47 41.58 -0.78
CA ILE A 558 5.49 40.57 -0.50
C ILE A 558 5.84 40.57 0.99
N ALA A 559 6.44 39.48 1.46
CA ALA A 559 7.11 39.41 2.74
C ALA A 559 8.63 39.34 2.51
N THR A 560 9.39 40.26 3.09
CA THR A 560 10.86 40.26 3.08
C THR A 560 11.34 40.33 4.53
N ASP A 561 12.18 39.39 4.95
CA ASP A 561 12.73 39.31 6.32
C ASP A 561 11.67 39.42 7.43
N GLY A 562 10.50 38.79 7.20
CA GLY A 562 9.38 38.80 8.14
C GLY A 562 8.56 40.10 8.15
N ARG A 563 8.90 41.10 7.34
CA ARG A 563 8.12 42.34 7.16
C ARG A 563 7.30 42.27 5.89
N VAL A 564 5.99 42.51 6.02
CA VAL A 564 5.06 42.60 4.89
C VAL A 564 5.06 44.02 4.35
N GLN A 565 5.21 44.16 3.04
CA GLN A 565 5.21 45.46 2.38
C GLN A 565 4.69 45.38 0.96
N THR A 566 4.16 46.49 0.50
CA THR A 566 3.74 46.70 -0.88
C THR A 566 4.92 47.19 -1.69
N VAL A 567 5.24 46.51 -2.79
CA VAL A 567 6.38 46.84 -3.67
C VAL A 567 5.94 46.90 -5.12
N PRO A 568 6.68 47.62 -5.98
CA PRO A 568 6.48 47.53 -7.43
C PRO A 568 6.56 46.06 -7.89
N SER A 569 5.56 45.63 -8.65
CA SER A 569 5.47 44.25 -9.16
C SER A 569 4.74 44.22 -10.50
N VAL A 570 5.20 43.37 -11.42
CA VAL A 570 4.56 43.17 -12.72
C VAL A 570 3.25 42.41 -12.53
N GLY A 571 2.16 42.90 -13.13
CA GLY A 571 0.85 42.28 -12.95
C GLY A 571 0.14 42.66 -11.64
N GLY A 572 0.56 43.73 -10.97
CA GLY A 572 -0.18 44.28 -9.83
C GLY A 572 -1.67 44.46 -10.16
N GLY A 573 -2.54 43.79 -9.39
CA GLY A 573 -3.99 43.70 -9.64
C GLY A 573 -4.50 42.31 -10.05
N VAL A 574 -3.65 41.41 -10.54
CA VAL A 574 -4.06 40.06 -11.01
C VAL A 574 -4.72 39.22 -9.89
N CYS A 575 -4.25 39.34 -8.65
CA CYS A 575 -4.84 38.64 -7.50
C CYS A 575 -6.33 38.96 -7.28
N GLN A 576 -6.79 40.15 -7.69
CA GLN A 576 -8.21 40.49 -7.64
C GLN A 576 -9.05 39.61 -8.58
N VAL A 577 -8.52 39.31 -9.77
CA VAL A 577 -9.20 38.43 -10.72
C VAL A 577 -9.24 37.00 -10.17
N SER A 578 -8.14 36.51 -9.58
CA SER A 578 -8.11 35.22 -8.88
C SER A 578 -9.13 35.17 -7.74
N THR A 579 -9.21 36.21 -6.92
CA THR A 579 -10.23 36.35 -5.87
C THR A 579 -11.65 36.29 -6.44
N THR A 580 -11.91 36.91 -7.59
CA THR A 580 -13.24 36.89 -8.21
C THR A 580 -13.59 35.51 -8.78
N VAL A 581 -12.62 34.80 -9.37
CA VAL A 581 -12.79 33.40 -9.78
C VAL A 581 -13.06 32.52 -8.57
N PHE A 582 -12.33 32.75 -7.48
CA PHE A 582 -12.54 32.07 -6.21
C PHE A 582 -13.94 32.31 -5.65
N HIS A 583 -14.47 33.54 -5.68
CA HIS A 583 -15.85 33.80 -5.28
C HIS A 583 -16.84 32.96 -6.09
N ALA A 584 -16.71 32.93 -7.42
CA ALA A 584 -17.59 32.14 -8.27
C ALA A 584 -17.50 30.63 -7.95
N ALA A 585 -16.29 30.09 -7.74
CA ALA A 585 -16.08 28.68 -7.38
C ALA A 585 -16.61 28.36 -5.97
N PHE A 586 -16.36 29.24 -5.00
CA PHE A 586 -16.77 29.10 -3.61
C PHE A 586 -18.29 29.04 -3.48
N TRP A 587 -18.99 30.02 -4.04
CA TRP A 587 -20.46 30.08 -4.04
C TRP A 587 -21.11 29.03 -4.95
N GLY A 588 -20.37 28.51 -5.94
CA GLY A 588 -20.80 27.39 -6.78
C GLY A 588 -20.72 26.02 -6.11
N GLY A 589 -20.11 25.92 -4.92
CA GLY A 589 -19.95 24.65 -4.21
C GLY A 589 -18.84 23.76 -4.78
N PHE A 590 -17.98 24.28 -5.65
CA PHE A 590 -16.86 23.50 -6.20
C PHE A 590 -15.79 23.28 -5.13
N PRO A 591 -15.18 22.07 -5.03
CA PRO A 591 -14.08 21.82 -4.12
C PRO A 591 -12.89 22.71 -4.43
N ILE A 592 -12.40 23.42 -3.41
CA ILE A 592 -11.22 24.27 -3.51
C ILE A 592 -9.99 23.39 -3.28
N VAL A 593 -9.17 23.25 -4.32
CA VAL A 593 -7.97 22.40 -4.31
C VAL A 593 -6.78 23.16 -3.74
N GLU A 594 -6.66 24.44 -4.09
CA GLU A 594 -5.60 25.32 -3.60
C GLU A 594 -6.15 26.73 -3.44
N ARG A 595 -5.92 27.33 -2.27
CA ARG A 595 -6.24 28.73 -2.00
C ARG A 595 -5.30 29.28 -0.94
N ASN A 596 -4.68 30.41 -1.27
CA ASN A 596 -3.87 31.22 -0.35
C ASN A 596 -4.57 32.57 -0.13
N TRP A 597 -4.36 33.20 1.03
CA TRP A 597 -4.90 34.54 1.34
C TRP A 597 -3.80 35.60 1.27
N HIS A 598 -4.16 36.88 1.11
CA HIS A 598 -3.18 37.97 1.11
C HIS A 598 -2.57 38.18 2.50
N LEU A 599 -1.34 38.72 2.56
CA LEU A 599 -0.62 38.92 3.82
C LEU A 599 -1.26 39.96 4.75
N TYR A 600 -2.02 40.92 4.21
CA TYR A 600 -2.89 41.82 4.95
C TYR A 600 -4.27 41.90 4.29
N TRP A 601 -5.30 42.29 5.05
CA TRP A 601 -6.69 42.28 4.58
C TRP A 601 -6.97 43.43 3.61
N ILE A 602 -7.54 43.11 2.44
CA ILE A 602 -7.98 44.08 1.42
C ILE A 602 -9.51 44.15 1.44
N PRO A 603 -10.13 45.18 2.05
CA PRO A 603 -11.57 45.15 2.32
C PRO A 603 -12.46 45.14 1.09
N LEU A 604 -11.97 45.62 -0.06
CA LEU A 604 -12.72 45.57 -1.32
C LEU A 604 -13.07 44.13 -1.74
N TYR A 605 -12.30 43.14 -1.30
CA TYR A 605 -12.60 41.72 -1.56
C TYR A 605 -13.71 41.17 -0.67
N GLY A 606 -13.97 41.79 0.48
CA GLY A 606 -15.06 41.39 1.37
C GLY A 606 -16.37 42.14 1.15
N GLN A 607 -16.48 42.95 0.10
CA GLN A 607 -17.68 43.74 -0.18
C GLN A 607 -18.74 42.93 -0.97
N PRO A 608 -20.03 43.29 -0.83
CA PRO A 608 -21.08 42.81 -1.72
C PRO A 608 -20.72 43.05 -3.20
N PRO A 609 -21.21 42.22 -4.14
CA PRO A 609 -22.29 41.25 -3.96
C PRO A 609 -21.84 39.84 -3.54
N SER A 610 -20.54 39.55 -3.47
CA SER A 610 -20.05 38.17 -3.29
C SER A 610 -18.94 38.01 -2.24
N GLY A 611 -18.39 39.10 -1.73
CA GLY A 611 -17.33 39.07 -0.73
C GLY A 611 -17.83 38.79 0.68
N LEU A 612 -16.96 38.18 1.49
CA LEU A 612 -17.06 38.10 2.94
C LEU A 612 -15.71 38.49 3.55
N ILE A 613 -15.69 38.94 4.80
CA ILE A 613 -14.42 39.16 5.52
C ILE A 613 -13.64 37.85 5.54
N GLY A 614 -12.43 37.84 4.97
CA GLY A 614 -11.60 36.64 4.88
C GLY A 614 -11.73 35.82 3.60
N LEU A 615 -12.58 36.24 2.65
CA LEU A 615 -12.85 35.52 1.41
C LEU A 615 -12.01 36.11 0.26
N ASP A 616 -10.72 35.82 0.22
CA ASP A 616 -9.81 36.29 -0.82
C ASP A 616 -8.90 35.16 -1.34
N ALA A 617 -8.42 35.27 -2.57
CA ALA A 617 -7.43 34.34 -3.11
C ALA A 617 -6.26 35.12 -3.73
N THR A 618 -5.06 34.93 -3.19
CA THR A 618 -3.83 35.47 -3.77
C THR A 618 -3.16 34.42 -4.66
N VAL A 619 -2.46 34.90 -5.69
CA VAL A 619 -1.65 34.09 -6.61
C VAL A 619 -0.31 34.77 -6.80
N ASP A 620 0.73 33.97 -6.97
CA ASP A 620 2.08 34.45 -7.19
C ASP A 620 2.90 33.34 -7.85
N THR A 621 3.29 33.54 -9.11
CA THR A 621 4.04 32.53 -9.87
C THR A 621 5.45 32.32 -9.35
N ASP A 622 6.06 33.34 -8.76
CA ASP A 622 7.45 33.29 -8.27
C ASP A 622 7.55 32.50 -6.97
N TYR A 623 6.49 32.55 -6.17
CA TYR A 623 6.34 31.76 -4.93
C TYR A 623 5.53 30.46 -5.13
N GLY A 624 5.16 30.12 -6.38
CA GLY A 624 4.40 28.91 -6.70
C GLY A 624 2.97 28.88 -6.14
N LEU A 625 2.40 30.04 -5.81
CA LEU A 625 1.03 30.16 -5.29
C LEU A 625 0.02 30.25 -6.44
N ASP A 626 -0.94 29.33 -6.47
CA ASP A 626 -2.03 29.33 -7.43
C ASP A 626 -3.40 29.29 -6.73
N PHE A 627 -4.44 29.59 -7.48
CA PHE A 627 -5.81 29.29 -7.08
C PHE A 627 -6.35 28.16 -7.96
N LYS A 628 -6.79 27.07 -7.32
CA LYS A 628 -7.29 25.88 -8.00
C LYS A 628 -8.61 25.40 -7.42
N PHE A 629 -9.52 25.00 -8.29
CA PHE A 629 -10.76 24.32 -7.90
C PHE A 629 -11.04 23.15 -8.85
N ARG A 630 -11.76 22.14 -8.38
CA ARG A 630 -12.09 20.95 -9.17
C ARG A 630 -13.50 21.05 -9.75
N ASN A 631 -13.66 20.70 -11.02
CA ASN A 631 -14.97 20.44 -11.60
C ASN A 631 -15.45 19.04 -11.18
N THR A 632 -16.31 18.95 -10.17
CA THR A 632 -16.91 17.68 -9.74
C THR A 632 -18.24 17.36 -10.41
N THR A 633 -18.67 18.15 -11.40
CA THR A 633 -19.86 17.85 -12.19
C THR A 633 -19.57 16.79 -13.24
N SER A 634 -20.61 16.15 -13.77
CA SER A 634 -20.50 15.16 -14.85
C SER A 634 -20.26 15.76 -16.24
N ASP A 635 -20.41 17.09 -16.37
CA ASP A 635 -20.29 17.83 -17.62
C ASP A 635 -19.12 18.82 -17.58
N TRP A 636 -18.72 19.32 -18.74
CA TRP A 636 -17.77 20.42 -18.82
C TRP A 636 -18.36 21.69 -18.22
N ILE A 637 -17.51 22.51 -17.61
CA ILE A 637 -17.88 23.86 -17.18
C ILE A 637 -17.03 24.90 -17.90
N ALA A 638 -17.58 26.10 -18.06
CA ALA A 638 -16.91 27.27 -18.61
C ALA A 638 -16.78 28.36 -17.54
N VAL A 639 -15.59 28.93 -17.41
CA VAL A 639 -15.32 30.12 -16.61
C VAL A 639 -15.46 31.34 -17.53
N VAL A 640 -16.55 32.08 -17.37
CA VAL A 640 -16.85 33.27 -18.16
C VAL A 640 -16.50 34.49 -17.33
N ALA A 641 -15.61 35.33 -17.84
CA ALA A 641 -15.10 36.50 -17.11
C ALA A 641 -15.21 37.76 -17.98
N TRP A 642 -15.64 38.87 -17.39
CA TRP A 642 -15.67 40.16 -18.07
C TRP A 642 -15.45 41.30 -17.07
N ALA A 643 -15.01 42.44 -17.58
CA ALA A 643 -14.83 43.66 -16.82
C ALA A 643 -15.65 44.78 -17.48
N ASP A 644 -16.36 45.57 -16.69
CA ASP A 644 -17.26 46.63 -17.18
C ASP A 644 -16.71 48.05 -16.97
N GLY A 645 -15.43 48.18 -16.61
CA GLY A 645 -14.78 49.45 -16.27
C GLY A 645 -14.87 49.80 -14.78
N SER A 646 -15.73 49.12 -14.00
CA SER A 646 -15.88 49.33 -12.56
C SER A 646 -15.79 48.05 -11.75
N TRP A 647 -16.28 46.94 -12.28
CA TRP A 647 -16.34 45.63 -11.65
C TRP A 647 -15.70 44.57 -12.53
N VAL A 648 -14.99 43.65 -11.88
CA VAL A 648 -14.65 42.35 -12.45
C VAL A 648 -15.77 41.40 -12.11
N HIS A 649 -16.28 40.69 -13.11
CA HIS A 649 -17.30 39.66 -12.95
C HIS A 649 -16.76 38.32 -13.43
N VAL A 650 -17.05 37.27 -12.69
CA VAL A 650 -16.79 35.88 -13.09
C VAL A 650 -18.04 35.06 -12.87
N ALA A 651 -18.40 34.24 -13.84
CA ALA A 651 -19.48 33.28 -13.75
C ALA A 651 -19.01 31.90 -14.19
N ILE A 652 -19.41 30.86 -13.46
CA ILE A 652 -19.21 29.47 -13.89
C ILE A 652 -20.50 29.02 -14.57
N TRP A 653 -20.37 28.53 -15.80
CA TRP A 653 -21.47 28.01 -16.62
C TRP A 653 -21.29 26.52 -16.87
N GLY A 654 -22.37 25.78 -17.05
CA GLY A 654 -22.35 24.34 -17.30
C GLY A 654 -23.74 23.74 -17.19
N THR A 655 -23.84 22.50 -16.71
CA THR A 655 -25.10 21.91 -16.23
C THR A 655 -25.20 22.19 -14.73
N LYS A 656 -26.28 22.85 -14.28
CA LYS A 656 -26.40 23.23 -12.88
C LYS A 656 -26.56 21.98 -12.00
N PRO A 657 -25.66 21.75 -11.04
CA PRO A 657 -25.79 20.62 -10.12
C PRO A 657 -26.95 20.85 -9.16
N ASN A 658 -27.58 19.76 -8.71
CA ASN A 658 -28.70 19.79 -7.75
C ASN A 658 -28.23 19.87 -6.29
N TRP A 659 -27.08 20.49 -6.03
CA TRP A 659 -26.59 20.69 -4.67
C TRP A 659 -26.89 22.09 -4.15
N ARG A 660 -27.01 22.20 -2.82
CA ARG A 660 -27.16 23.47 -2.11
C ARG A 660 -25.87 23.80 -1.35
N VAL A 661 -25.52 25.08 -1.33
CA VAL A 661 -24.35 25.61 -0.63
C VAL A 661 -24.82 26.39 0.59
N LEU A 662 -24.32 26.04 1.77
CA LEU A 662 -24.51 26.78 3.01
C LEU A 662 -23.18 27.36 3.46
N VAL A 663 -23.17 28.64 3.84
CA VAL A 663 -21.98 29.34 4.33
C VAL A 663 -22.33 29.98 5.67
N ASP A 664 -21.51 29.72 6.68
CA ASP A 664 -21.64 30.33 8.01
C ASP A 664 -21.03 31.73 8.02
N ASP A 665 -21.47 32.60 8.93
CA ASP A 665 -20.89 33.93 9.11
C ASP A 665 -19.39 33.84 9.45
N PRO A 666 -18.54 34.75 8.94
CA PRO A 666 -17.12 34.76 9.27
C PRO A 666 -16.86 34.95 10.76
N VAL A 667 -16.04 34.08 11.34
CA VAL A 667 -15.62 34.17 12.75
C VAL A 667 -14.26 34.84 12.82
N VAL A 668 -14.22 36.11 13.22
CA VAL A 668 -13.00 36.91 13.38
C VAL A 668 -12.43 36.77 14.79
N THR A 669 -11.13 36.51 14.90
CA THR A 669 -10.38 36.35 16.16
C THR A 669 -9.01 37.01 16.07
N ASN A 670 -8.28 37.07 17.19
CA ASN A 670 -6.88 37.54 17.24
C ASN A 670 -6.64 38.92 16.59
N VAL A 671 -7.51 39.89 16.87
CA VAL A 671 -7.40 41.23 16.28
C VAL A 671 -6.16 41.95 16.82
N VAL A 672 -5.29 42.41 15.92
CA VAL A 672 -4.08 43.20 16.20
C VAL A 672 -4.28 44.59 15.62
N LYS A 673 -4.22 45.62 16.48
CA LYS A 673 -4.41 47.00 16.06
C LYS A 673 -3.27 47.46 15.15
N ALA A 674 -3.63 48.14 14.05
CA ALA A 674 -2.63 48.76 13.19
C ALA A 674 -2.03 50.01 13.81
N ASP A 675 -0.76 50.26 13.52
CA ASP A 675 -0.11 51.53 13.78
C ASP A 675 -0.57 52.56 12.73
N PRO A 676 -1.28 53.63 13.12
CA PRO A 676 -1.78 54.63 12.18
C PRO A 676 -0.69 55.61 11.70
N THR A 677 0.54 55.53 12.23
CA THR A 677 1.62 56.45 11.91
C THR A 677 1.93 56.44 10.41
N PRO A 678 1.86 57.58 9.71
CA PRO A 678 2.22 57.67 8.29
C PRO A 678 3.70 57.39 8.07
N VAL A 679 4.01 56.57 7.07
CA VAL A 679 5.35 56.23 6.60
C VAL A 679 5.50 56.72 5.16
N THR A 680 6.55 57.47 4.91
CA THR A 680 6.93 57.89 3.56
C THR A 680 8.11 57.06 3.09
N ARG A 681 8.04 56.49 1.87
CA ARG A 681 9.12 55.73 1.26
C ARG A 681 9.43 56.26 -0.13
N GLU A 682 10.71 56.39 -0.48
CA GLU A 682 11.07 56.78 -1.84
C GLU A 682 10.83 55.62 -2.83
N ASP A 683 10.32 55.96 -4.01
CA ASP A 683 10.19 55.02 -5.13
C ASP A 683 10.80 55.66 -6.39
N PRO A 684 11.94 55.15 -6.89
CA PRO A 684 12.62 55.73 -8.04
C PRO A 684 11.84 55.55 -9.35
N SER A 685 10.77 54.75 -9.38
CA SER A 685 9.88 54.63 -10.53
C SER A 685 8.83 55.75 -10.65
N LEU A 686 8.65 56.56 -9.60
CA LEU A 686 7.76 57.71 -9.58
C LEU A 686 8.48 58.99 -10.04
N ALA A 687 7.75 59.91 -10.69
CA ALA A 687 8.31 61.20 -11.08
C ALA A 687 8.68 62.03 -9.84
N PRO A 688 9.71 62.90 -9.88
CA PRO A 688 10.11 63.69 -8.73
C PRO A 688 8.94 64.47 -8.09
N GLY A 689 8.70 64.23 -6.80
CA GLY A 689 7.60 64.85 -6.04
C GLY A 689 6.21 64.24 -6.25
N GLU A 690 6.04 63.27 -7.16
CA GLU A 690 4.82 62.48 -7.29
C GLU A 690 4.60 61.64 -6.02
N GLN A 691 3.37 61.58 -5.51
CA GLN A 691 3.02 60.82 -4.32
C GLN A 691 1.93 59.79 -4.62
N VAL A 692 2.14 58.54 -4.21
CA VAL A 692 1.19 57.44 -4.39
C VAL A 692 0.97 56.74 -3.04
N VAL A 693 -0.27 56.78 -2.55
CA VAL A 693 -0.66 56.01 -1.35
C VAL A 693 -0.81 54.54 -1.74
N VAL A 694 0.06 53.68 -1.22
CA VAL A 694 0.08 52.24 -1.53
C VAL A 694 -0.48 51.37 -0.42
N GLU A 695 -0.50 51.86 0.82
CA GLU A 695 -1.07 51.15 1.96
C GLU A 695 -1.89 52.09 2.86
N ARG A 696 -2.91 51.53 3.52
CA ARG A 696 -3.67 52.20 4.57
C ARG A 696 -3.64 51.34 5.83
N ALA A 697 -3.49 51.97 6.99
CA ALA A 697 -3.44 51.29 8.28
C ALA A 697 -4.77 50.57 8.55
N ARG A 698 -4.71 49.24 8.71
CA ARG A 698 -5.87 48.38 8.98
C ARG A 698 -5.48 47.26 9.92
N ASP A 699 -6.35 46.98 10.89
CA ASP A 699 -6.13 45.94 11.87
C ASP A 699 -5.86 44.57 11.21
N GLY A 700 -4.89 43.84 11.76
CA GLY A 700 -4.69 42.43 11.46
C GLY A 700 -5.65 41.56 12.25
N PHE A 701 -5.94 40.35 11.77
CA PHE A 701 -6.84 39.40 12.45
C PHE A 701 -6.73 38.00 11.84
N SER A 702 -7.21 37.00 12.57
CA SER A 702 -7.51 35.66 12.04
C SER A 702 -9.01 35.56 11.72
N VAL A 703 -9.38 34.82 10.68
CA VAL A 703 -10.78 34.59 10.33
C VAL A 703 -11.00 33.17 9.84
N ALA A 704 -12.14 32.59 10.22
CA ALA A 704 -12.60 31.29 9.74
C ALA A 704 -13.97 31.41 9.08
N ILE A 705 -14.13 30.78 7.90
CA ILE A 705 -15.39 30.71 7.15
C ILE A 705 -15.67 29.25 6.82
N ARG A 706 -16.79 28.71 7.30
CA ARG A 706 -17.19 27.32 7.01
C ARG A 706 -18.22 27.29 5.88
N ARG A 707 -17.97 26.47 4.86
CA ARG A 707 -18.89 26.17 3.77
C ARG A 707 -19.23 24.69 3.79
N ARG A 708 -20.52 24.38 3.67
CA ARG A 708 -21.04 23.02 3.52
C ARG A 708 -21.84 22.91 2.23
N VAL A 709 -21.62 21.84 1.46
CA VAL A 709 -22.33 21.56 0.21
C VAL A 709 -23.10 20.25 0.37
N TYR A 710 -24.38 20.27 0.06
CA TYR A 710 -25.27 19.11 0.18
C TYR A 710 -25.93 18.77 -1.14
N GLU A 711 -25.90 17.50 -1.53
CA GLU A 711 -26.71 16.96 -2.62
C GLU A 711 -27.90 16.21 -2.00
N GLY A 712 -29.09 16.80 -2.09
CA GLY A 712 -30.22 16.40 -1.22
C GLY A 712 -29.86 16.57 0.25
N ASP A 713 -29.95 15.49 1.03
CA ASP A 713 -29.56 15.45 2.44
C ASP A 713 -28.12 14.98 2.67
N ARG A 714 -27.42 14.53 1.60
CA ARG A 714 -26.04 14.04 1.70
C ARG A 714 -25.07 15.21 1.71
N LEU A 715 -24.30 15.34 2.77
CA LEU A 715 -23.14 16.24 2.83
C LEU A 715 -22.05 15.71 1.87
N ILE A 716 -21.67 16.53 0.88
CA ILE A 716 -20.67 16.16 -0.15
C ILE A 716 -19.38 16.99 -0.04
N ASP A 717 -19.41 18.12 0.65
CA ASP A 717 -18.22 18.92 0.97
C ASP A 717 -18.44 19.71 2.27
N ASP A 718 -17.43 19.80 3.11
CA ASP A 718 -17.43 20.55 4.37
C ASP A 718 -16.04 21.13 4.61
N VAL A 719 -15.86 22.39 4.23
CA VAL A 719 -14.57 23.07 4.27
C VAL A 719 -14.62 24.26 5.21
N THR A 720 -13.61 24.38 6.06
CA THR A 720 -13.37 25.59 6.85
C THR A 720 -12.15 26.31 6.30
N LEU A 721 -12.38 27.43 5.63
CA LEU A 721 -11.32 28.31 5.16
C LEU A 721 -10.78 29.11 6.34
N ARG A 722 -9.46 29.20 6.46
CA ARG A 722 -8.79 29.99 7.49
C ARG A 722 -7.85 30.98 6.84
N SER A 723 -7.83 32.20 7.36
CA SER A 723 -6.95 33.26 6.88
C SER A 723 -6.42 34.06 8.05
N THR A 724 -5.17 34.50 7.94
CA THR A 724 -4.48 35.30 8.97
C THR A 724 -3.83 36.50 8.31
N TYR A 725 -4.30 37.68 8.67
CA TYR A 725 -3.84 38.95 8.11
C TYR A 725 -3.00 39.69 9.14
N GLN A 726 -1.84 40.19 8.71
CA GLN A 726 -1.05 41.13 9.48
C GLN A 726 -1.67 42.53 9.43
N PRO A 727 -1.46 43.38 10.45
CA PRO A 727 -1.85 44.78 10.37
C PRO A 727 -1.05 45.47 9.26
N SER A 728 -1.73 46.25 8.40
CA SER A 728 -1.09 47.10 7.39
C SER A 728 -0.78 48.48 7.95
N GLN A 729 0.06 49.26 7.26
CA GLN A 729 0.48 50.60 7.67
C GLN A 729 -0.08 51.69 6.73
N ASN A 730 0.05 52.97 7.11
CA ASN A 730 -0.21 54.09 6.20
C ASN A 730 1.08 54.39 5.42
N VAL A 731 1.22 53.89 4.19
CA VAL A 731 2.44 54.07 3.39
C VAL A 731 2.15 54.92 2.14
N THR A 732 2.89 56.02 2.01
CA THR A 732 2.93 56.86 0.81
C THR A 732 4.29 56.74 0.14
N LEU A 733 4.30 56.36 -1.13
CA LEU A 733 5.49 56.40 -1.97
C LEU A 733 5.68 57.78 -2.54
N VAL A 734 6.91 58.29 -2.57
CA VAL A 734 7.24 59.60 -3.12
C VAL A 734 8.38 59.48 -4.11
N GLY A 735 8.25 60.10 -5.29
CA GLY A 735 9.33 60.13 -6.26
C GLY A 735 10.52 60.96 -5.76
N PRO A 736 11.76 60.52 -5.98
CA PRO A 736 12.96 61.13 -5.41
C PRO A 736 13.05 62.60 -5.82
N GLN A 737 13.28 63.48 -4.85
CA GLN A 737 13.54 64.89 -5.14
C GLN A 737 14.85 65.02 -5.93
N PRO A 738 14.94 65.93 -6.92
CA PRO A 738 16.23 66.20 -7.54
C PRO A 738 17.16 66.76 -6.48
N SER A 739 18.30 66.12 -6.24
CA SER A 739 19.33 66.64 -5.35
C SER A 739 19.69 68.07 -5.76
N PRO A 740 19.81 69.04 -4.83
CA PRO A 740 20.27 70.38 -5.18
C PRO A 740 21.68 70.28 -5.77
N THR A 741 21.86 70.86 -6.96
CA THR A 741 23.18 71.03 -7.59
C THR A 741 24.13 71.69 -6.59
N PRO A 742 25.38 71.22 -6.42
CA PRO A 742 26.33 71.89 -5.54
C PRO A 742 26.58 73.31 -6.07
N THR A 743 26.36 74.32 -5.22
CA THR A 743 26.75 75.71 -5.50
C THR A 743 28.27 75.77 -5.66
N GLU A 744 28.75 76.03 -6.87
CA GLU A 744 30.14 76.46 -7.10
C GLU A 744 30.35 77.88 -6.57
N THR A 745 31.41 78.05 -5.79
CA THR A 745 31.95 79.33 -5.31
C THR A 745 32.73 80.00 -6.46
N PRO A 746 32.77 81.35 -6.59
CA PRO A 746 33.09 82.02 -7.86
C PRO A 746 34.57 81.96 -8.31
N GLU A 747 34.73 81.97 -9.62
CA GLU A 747 35.97 82.06 -10.40
C GLU A 747 36.90 83.22 -10.03
N GLU A 748 38.21 82.97 -10.15
CA GLU A 748 39.18 84.00 -10.55
C GLU A 748 40.06 83.45 -11.69
N GLY A 749 39.92 84.03 -12.89
CA GLY A 749 40.98 84.14 -13.90
C GLY A 749 41.05 83.07 -15.00
N THR A 750 40.42 83.32 -16.15
CA THR A 750 40.78 82.73 -17.44
C THR A 750 41.96 83.49 -18.08
N PRO A 751 42.74 82.88 -18.99
CA PRO A 751 42.39 83.06 -20.41
C PRO A 751 42.57 81.80 -21.31
N GLN A 752 41.70 81.75 -22.33
CA GLN A 752 41.67 80.90 -23.55
C GLN A 752 42.96 81.01 -24.42
N PRO A 753 43.13 80.29 -25.56
CA PRO A 753 42.29 79.26 -26.22
C PRO A 753 43.09 77.97 -26.60
N THR A 754 42.54 76.89 -27.20
CA THR A 754 42.52 76.63 -28.67
C THR A 754 41.86 75.26 -28.97
N GLU A 755 41.19 75.20 -30.12
CA GLU A 755 40.65 74.09 -30.94
C GLU A 755 40.88 72.62 -30.50
N ALA A 756 39.81 71.82 -30.60
CA ALA A 756 39.90 70.37 -30.65
C ALA A 756 39.07 69.81 -31.83
N THR A 757 39.81 69.21 -32.75
CA THR A 757 39.41 68.36 -33.87
C THR A 757 38.87 67.01 -33.38
N THR A 758 37.91 66.49 -34.15
CA THR A 758 37.31 65.14 -34.05
C THR A 758 38.34 64.02 -34.23
N PRO A 759 38.11 62.83 -33.65
CA PRO A 759 38.19 61.63 -34.48
C PRO A 759 37.08 60.57 -34.27
N VAL A 760 37.06 59.69 -35.27
CA VAL A 760 36.12 58.66 -35.74
C VAL A 760 36.35 57.30 -35.02
N PRO A 761 35.41 56.32 -35.08
CA PRO A 761 35.33 55.21 -34.14
C PRO A 761 36.15 53.98 -34.55
N GLU A 762 36.53 53.18 -33.57
CA GLU A 762 37.35 51.97 -33.76
C GLU A 762 36.50 50.69 -33.74
N ALA A 763 36.70 49.89 -34.78
CA ALA A 763 36.08 48.59 -35.01
C ALA A 763 36.94 47.46 -34.44
N THR A 764 36.29 46.41 -33.96
CA THR A 764 36.89 45.15 -33.49
C THR A 764 37.38 44.29 -34.65
N PRO A 765 38.54 43.62 -34.55
CA PRO A 765 38.94 42.57 -35.48
C PRO A 765 38.70 41.15 -34.94
N THR A 766 38.47 40.22 -35.86
CA THR A 766 38.51 38.76 -35.72
C THR A 766 39.59 38.21 -36.69
N PRO A 767 39.91 36.89 -36.77
CA PRO A 767 40.84 36.08 -35.97
C PRO A 767 42.02 35.48 -36.81
N VAL A 768 42.62 34.36 -36.33
CA VAL A 768 43.34 33.23 -37.02
C VAL A 768 44.85 33.17 -36.71
N PRO A 769 45.50 31.97 -36.55
CA PRO A 769 45.11 30.59 -36.92
C PRO A 769 44.86 29.59 -35.81
#